data_AF-A0A9P5B5J2-F1
#
_entry.id   AF-A0A9P5B5J2-F1
#
_cell.length_a   1.000
_cell.length_b   1.000
_cell.length_c   1.000
_cell.angle_alpha   90.00
_cell.angle_beta   90.00
_cell.angle_gamma   90.00
#
_symmetry.space_group_name_H-M   'P 1'
#
loop_
_entity.id
_entity.type
_entity.pdbx_description
1 polymer ?
#
loop_
_entity_poly.entity_id
_entity_poly.type
_entity_poly.pdbx_seq_one_letter_code
_entity_poly.pdbx_strand_id
1 'polypeptide(L)'
;MAARVLEASTAREMGQRVCSGVNLDDLIFNIELLKPPTQSEPWEADVADKPGYHHFYALLGCLMATSYARQCFTIETLYLNRAISNLDVVVLKMPNNPFKEFRRYLEKVRKEVHRLQVFFQRIEIEDGPATDSVLCAIYLELKPIIGFHDTEYPYHKMDFEWVYKGAVLRCRNGALKIDLIAHYCGAEQPSYDSYELYCSPGTPPPWKIIGTGTHVQHDVTSPGTWDMIRGWIGQCINHHKDCKVVSEDRPFPTRVVAVGDGDREPHLFIPSSDDRGRYIALSHCWGDAMPLKTTNASFTEFCHGLHFDRFPKTFQDAITVCRKLSIEYLWIDSLCIIQGHEHNWAIESPKVCDIYQNAYLTIAAAAAHNSSEGLFQPRPFSLRKSFLTASKNGQLVDEVLQKIELEGNEAAMSAAVVPFTGQDGESFLLVGTGKDMILNPRQFSEGYIHVYRFQENGRELEFIHKTKVEEPPMALVAFQGRLAAGIGKALRIYDLGLKQLLRKSHVEVAPQLIVSLNTQGIRLVVGDLQQGVTMVVFDHEYQKLIPFIDDTIARWTTCTAMVDYESVAGGDKFGNLWIVRYPEKASQEADEGGNPLLNARDYLHGAPNRLDSVAHYFAQDIPTSITKASLVVGGQDVIVWSGLQGTIGVLIPFVTREDADFFHTLEVQMRAEDQSPVGRDYLMYRGYYVPVKGVIDGELCERFRLLPLDKKQQIAGELDRSVRGIERKISDVRTRSAF
;
A
#
# COMPACT_ATOMS: atom_id res chain seq x y z
N MET A 1 9.07 41.39 0.14
CA MET A 1 9.45 40.20 -0.64
C MET A 1 8.39 39.12 -0.58
N ALA A 2 8.04 38.59 0.59
CA ALA A 2 6.86 37.72 0.76
C ALA A 2 5.57 38.36 0.20
N ALA A 3 5.40 39.68 0.34
CA ALA A 3 4.32 40.45 -0.29
C ALA A 3 4.29 40.36 -1.84
N ARG A 4 5.46 40.29 -2.48
CA ARG A 4 5.58 40.11 -3.94
C ARG A 4 5.24 38.69 -4.36
N VAL A 5 5.69 37.69 -3.59
CA VAL A 5 5.46 36.26 -3.88
C VAL A 5 3.99 35.87 -3.64
N LEU A 6 3.35 36.47 -2.64
CA LEU A 6 1.93 36.25 -2.32
C LEU A 6 0.98 37.17 -3.11
N GLU A 7 1.50 38.01 -4.01
CA GLU A 7 0.74 39.02 -4.76
C GLU A 7 -0.19 39.86 -3.87
N ALA A 8 0.35 40.34 -2.74
CA ALA A 8 -0.40 41.04 -1.71
C ALA A 8 0.31 42.32 -1.30
N SER A 9 -0.46 43.41 -1.19
CA SER A 9 0.06 44.75 -0.91
C SER A 9 0.03 45.11 0.58
N THR A 10 -0.73 44.36 1.38
CA THR A 10 -0.87 44.55 2.83
C THR A 10 -0.68 43.25 3.61
N ALA A 11 -0.28 43.34 4.89
CA ALA A 11 -0.12 42.16 5.75
C ALA A 11 -1.44 41.37 5.92
N ARG A 12 -2.58 42.04 5.84
CA ARG A 12 -3.92 41.43 5.90
C ARG A 12 -4.23 40.61 4.64
N GLU A 13 -3.92 41.14 3.45
CA GLU A 13 -4.02 40.39 2.19
C GLU A 13 -3.07 39.20 2.17
N MET A 14 -1.85 39.34 2.71
CA MET A 14 -0.91 38.23 2.82
C MET A 14 -1.48 37.09 3.68
N GLY A 15 -2.11 37.41 4.81
CA GLY A 15 -2.80 36.42 5.65
C GLY A 15 -3.95 35.72 4.91
N GLN A 16 -4.75 36.46 4.14
CA GLN A 16 -5.85 35.90 3.35
C GLN A 16 -5.38 35.02 2.18
N ARG A 17 -4.26 35.39 1.53
CA ARG A 17 -3.63 34.62 0.44
C ARG A 17 -3.02 33.31 0.94
N VAL A 18 -2.40 33.31 2.12
CA VAL A 18 -1.97 32.07 2.78
C VAL A 18 -3.17 31.18 3.10
N CYS A 19 -4.28 31.72 3.59
CA CYS A 19 -5.48 30.95 3.89
C CYS A 19 -6.17 30.35 2.64
N SER A 20 -6.15 31.03 1.50
CA SER A 20 -6.83 30.64 0.25
C SER A 20 -6.12 29.56 -0.58
N GLY A 21 -5.03 28.97 -0.07
CA GLY A 21 -4.43 27.77 -0.68
C GLY A 21 -3.25 28.04 -1.61
N VAL A 22 -2.58 29.19 -1.47
CA VAL A 22 -1.26 29.38 -2.11
C VAL A 22 -0.30 28.29 -1.63
N ASN A 23 0.46 27.72 -2.57
CA ASN A 23 1.44 26.67 -2.32
C ASN A 23 2.54 27.19 -1.37
N LEU A 24 2.44 26.83 -0.09
CA LEU A 24 3.42 27.22 0.95
C LEU A 24 4.82 26.68 0.60
N ASP A 25 4.91 25.58 -0.15
CA ASP A 25 6.18 24.99 -0.58
C ASP A 25 6.94 25.90 -1.57
N ASP A 26 6.25 26.55 -2.51
CA ASP A 26 6.89 27.50 -3.44
C ASP A 26 7.39 28.76 -2.70
N LEU A 27 6.64 29.24 -1.70
CA LEU A 27 7.06 30.37 -0.89
C LEU A 27 8.29 30.03 -0.03
N ILE A 28 8.29 28.85 0.61
CA ILE A 28 9.42 28.36 1.41
C ILE A 28 10.66 28.17 0.52
N PHE A 29 10.50 27.52 -0.64
CA PHE A 29 11.57 27.25 -1.60
C PHE A 29 12.20 28.55 -2.14
N ASN A 30 11.39 29.53 -2.51
CA ASN A 30 11.88 30.84 -2.96
C ASN A 30 12.64 31.58 -1.85
N ILE A 31 12.19 31.48 -0.59
CA ILE A 31 12.90 32.08 0.55
C ILE A 31 14.21 31.33 0.84
N GLU A 32 14.26 30.01 0.67
CA GLU A 32 15.49 29.21 0.80
C GLU A 32 16.53 29.50 -0.30
N LEU A 33 16.11 29.69 -1.55
CA LEU A 33 16.98 30.05 -2.68
C LEU A 33 17.71 31.38 -2.51
N LEU A 34 17.17 32.27 -1.68
CA LEU A 34 17.73 33.57 -1.38
C LEU A 34 18.66 33.57 -0.17
N LYS A 35 18.91 32.39 0.44
CA LYS A 35 19.99 32.26 1.43
C LYS A 35 21.27 32.81 0.80
N PRO A 36 21.88 33.84 1.38
CA PRO A 36 23.22 34.20 0.95
C PRO A 36 24.14 33.02 1.23
N PRO A 37 25.11 32.75 0.34
CA PRO A 37 26.01 31.62 0.47
C PRO A 37 26.84 31.81 1.75
N THR A 38 26.47 31.12 2.80
CA THR A 38 27.41 30.88 3.90
C THR A 38 28.37 29.85 3.38
N GLN A 39 29.61 30.30 3.09
CA GLN A 39 30.71 29.41 2.78
C GLN A 39 30.75 28.29 3.83
N SER A 40 30.90 27.08 3.31
CA SER A 40 31.02 25.80 3.99
C SER A 40 31.71 25.87 5.35
N GLU A 41 30.91 25.86 6.42
CA GLU A 41 31.07 25.13 7.69
C GLU A 41 29.91 25.50 8.65
N PRO A 42 29.41 24.58 9.51
CA PRO A 42 28.35 24.92 10.46
C PRO A 42 28.89 25.77 11.63
N TRP A 43 28.83 27.09 11.45
CA TRP A 43 28.68 28.19 12.42
C TRP A 43 29.55 28.16 13.69
N GLU A 44 30.74 28.77 13.61
CA GLU A 44 31.42 29.34 14.77
C GLU A 44 30.64 30.56 15.31
N ALA A 45 30.65 30.74 16.63
CA ALA A 45 29.87 31.77 17.34
C ALA A 45 30.29 33.22 16.99
N ASP A 46 31.43 33.40 16.31
CA ASP A 46 32.16 34.67 16.20
C ASP A 46 32.01 35.39 14.85
N VAL A 47 31.10 34.94 13.97
CA VAL A 47 30.84 35.64 12.70
C VAL A 47 30.07 36.94 12.94
N ALA A 48 30.58 38.05 12.39
CA ALA A 48 30.00 39.40 12.52
C ALA A 48 28.53 39.46 12.05
N ASP A 49 27.66 39.96 12.93
CA ASP A 49 26.21 39.98 12.77
C ASP A 49 25.77 40.93 11.64
N LYS A 50 25.03 40.42 10.64
CA LYS A 50 24.39 41.27 9.61
C LYS A 50 23.00 41.67 10.11
N PRO A 51 22.66 42.98 10.18
CA PRO A 51 21.38 43.43 10.72
C PRO A 51 20.19 42.77 10.01
N GLY A 52 19.29 42.14 10.77
CA GLY A 52 18.02 41.59 10.27
C GLY A 52 18.00 40.11 9.92
N TYR A 53 19.13 39.39 9.94
CA TYR A 53 19.18 37.98 9.54
C TYR A 53 18.37 37.04 10.46
N HIS A 54 18.37 37.32 11.76
CA HIS A 54 17.56 36.58 12.74
C HIS A 54 16.04 36.69 12.47
N HIS A 55 15.55 37.82 11.94
CA HIS A 55 14.14 37.95 11.56
C HIS A 55 13.78 37.08 10.35
N PHE A 56 14.72 36.84 9.45
CA PHE A 56 14.54 35.97 8.28
C PHE A 56 14.38 34.50 8.68
N TYR A 57 15.25 34.01 9.58
CA TYR A 57 15.13 32.65 10.13
C TYR A 57 13.86 32.46 10.97
N ALA A 58 13.43 33.49 11.72
CA ALA A 58 12.17 33.44 12.47
C ALA A 58 10.96 33.26 11.56
N LEU A 59 10.90 34.03 10.47
CA LEU A 59 9.82 33.94 9.48
C LEU A 59 9.80 32.58 8.79
N LEU A 60 10.96 32.07 8.37
CA LEU A 60 11.08 30.77 7.73
C LEU A 60 10.66 29.63 8.68
N GLY A 61 11.08 29.69 9.94
CA GLY A 61 10.67 28.72 10.97
C GLY A 61 9.15 28.72 11.20
N CYS A 62 8.51 29.90 11.24
CA CYS A 62 7.07 30.01 11.40
C CYS A 62 6.30 29.49 10.18
N LEU A 63 6.74 29.80 8.97
CA LEU A 63 6.11 29.32 7.73
C LEU A 63 6.21 27.80 7.61
N MET A 64 7.36 27.21 7.91
CA MET A 64 7.55 25.76 7.92
C MET A 64 6.71 25.05 8.99
N ALA A 65 6.63 25.61 10.20
CA ALA A 65 5.76 25.07 11.26
C ALA A 65 4.27 25.13 10.88
N THR A 66 3.87 26.21 10.20
CA THR A 66 2.50 26.39 9.71
C THR A 66 2.18 25.42 8.57
N SER A 67 3.11 25.20 7.63
CA SER A 67 2.96 24.19 6.57
C SER A 67 2.83 22.79 7.15
N TYR A 68 3.69 22.44 8.13
CA TYR A 68 3.62 21.17 8.84
C TYR A 68 2.29 20.95 9.55
N ALA A 69 1.79 21.94 10.29
CA ALA A 69 0.51 21.86 10.98
C ALA A 69 -0.68 21.75 9.99
N ARG A 70 -0.55 22.30 8.78
CA ARG A 70 -1.59 22.25 7.73
C ARG A 70 -1.60 20.94 6.95
N GLN A 71 -0.45 20.30 6.78
CA GLN A 71 -0.25 19.10 5.95
C GLN A 71 -0.21 17.77 6.74
N CYS A 72 -0.59 17.81 8.03
CA CYS A 72 -0.65 16.71 9.02
C CYS A 72 -0.24 15.31 8.49
N PHE A 73 0.87 14.80 9.03
CA PHE A 73 1.42 13.44 8.88
C PHE A 73 1.80 12.95 7.47
N THR A 74 1.44 13.67 6.40
CA THR A 74 1.84 13.29 5.03
C THR A 74 3.28 13.67 4.72
N ILE A 75 3.83 14.63 5.47
CA ILE A 75 5.20 15.09 5.32
C ILE A 75 6.00 14.61 6.53
N GLU A 76 7.09 13.89 6.26
CA GLU A 76 8.06 13.47 7.27
C GLU A 76 8.42 14.62 8.21
N THR A 77 8.87 14.28 9.43
CA THR A 77 9.23 15.24 10.50
C THR A 77 10.28 16.30 10.08
N LEU A 78 10.81 16.23 8.86
CA LEU A 78 11.72 17.16 8.21
C LEU A 78 11.33 18.63 8.36
N TYR A 79 10.10 19.04 8.04
CA TYR A 79 9.69 20.45 8.14
C TYR A 79 9.57 20.93 9.59
N LEU A 80 9.08 20.07 10.49
CA LEU A 80 9.03 20.36 11.92
C LEU A 80 10.45 20.48 12.51
N ASN A 81 11.36 19.58 12.13
CA ASN A 81 12.76 19.59 12.55
C ASN A 81 13.50 20.82 12.02
N ARG A 82 13.29 21.19 10.76
CA ARG A 82 13.84 22.41 10.16
C ARG A 82 13.25 23.68 10.76
N ALA A 83 11.95 23.70 11.08
CA ALA A 83 11.31 24.82 11.77
C ALA A 83 11.93 25.05 13.16
N ILE A 84 12.11 23.98 13.95
CA ILE A 84 12.78 24.05 15.25
C ILE A 84 14.23 24.54 15.08
N SER A 85 14.98 24.00 14.11
CA SER A 85 16.35 24.42 13.84
C SER A 85 16.46 25.89 13.43
N ASN A 86 15.52 26.41 12.64
CA ASN A 86 15.51 27.82 12.26
C ASN A 86 15.20 28.72 13.46
N LEU A 87 14.31 28.29 14.35
CA LEU A 87 14.00 29.01 15.59
C LEU A 87 15.15 28.94 16.61
N ASP A 88 15.94 27.86 16.62
CA ASP A 88 17.15 27.74 17.45
C ASP A 88 18.16 28.86 17.15
N VAL A 89 18.37 29.18 15.86
CA VAL A 89 19.23 30.30 15.43
C VAL A 89 18.76 31.63 16.02
N VAL A 90 17.45 31.84 16.06
CA VAL A 90 16.84 33.08 16.57
C VAL A 90 16.96 33.17 18.09
N VAL A 91 16.72 32.07 18.80
CA VAL A 91 16.81 32.01 20.26
C VAL A 91 18.24 32.19 20.74
N LEU A 92 19.24 31.69 19.99
CA LEU A 92 20.66 31.86 20.30
C LEU A 92 21.12 33.33 20.15
N LYS A 93 20.69 34.02 19.09
CA LYS A 93 21.07 35.41 18.83
C LYS A 93 20.20 36.42 19.60
N MET A 94 18.97 36.06 19.96
CA MET A 94 18.04 36.88 20.74
C MET A 94 17.42 36.07 21.91
N PRO A 95 18.12 35.94 23.05
CA PRO A 95 17.72 35.06 24.15
C PRO A 95 16.40 35.42 24.85
N ASN A 96 15.99 36.70 24.75
CA ASN A 96 14.80 37.28 25.36
C ASN A 96 13.67 37.57 24.34
N ASN A 97 13.56 36.75 23.29
CA ASN A 97 12.59 36.93 22.20
C ASN A 97 11.35 36.02 22.35
N PRO A 98 10.13 36.47 21.99
CA PRO A 98 8.89 35.66 22.01
C PRO A 98 8.96 34.31 21.28
N PHE A 99 9.86 34.12 20.32
CA PHE A 99 10.02 32.83 19.61
C PHE A 99 10.55 31.68 20.49
N LYS A 100 11.11 31.97 21.66
CA LYS A 100 11.63 30.96 22.61
C LYS A 100 10.54 30.04 23.15
N GLU A 101 9.34 30.57 23.40
CA GLU A 101 8.21 29.78 23.87
C GLU A 101 7.60 28.95 22.73
N PHE A 102 7.49 29.52 21.53
CA PHE A 102 7.02 28.82 20.34
C PHE A 102 7.94 27.64 19.95
N ARG A 103 9.26 27.83 20.05
CA ARG A 103 10.26 26.76 19.88
C ARG A 103 10.08 25.63 20.89
N ARG A 104 9.86 25.95 22.17
CA ARG A 104 9.60 24.95 23.23
C ARG A 104 8.29 24.18 22.96
N TYR A 105 7.27 24.84 22.42
CA TYR A 105 6.02 24.21 22.01
C TYR A 105 6.24 23.22 20.86
N LEU A 106 6.96 23.61 19.80
CA LEU A 106 7.26 22.72 18.67
C LEU A 106 8.12 21.50 19.10
N GLU A 107 9.00 21.66 20.08
CA GLU A 107 9.74 20.51 20.65
C GLU A 107 8.83 19.52 21.38
N LYS A 108 7.76 19.97 22.05
CA LYS A 108 6.76 19.09 22.65
C LYS A 108 6.00 18.33 21.56
N VAL A 109 5.57 19.02 20.51
CA VAL A 109 4.91 18.41 19.33
C VAL A 109 5.82 17.36 18.69
N ARG A 110 7.11 17.67 18.48
CA ARG A 110 8.09 16.73 17.92
C ARG A 110 8.24 15.46 18.75
N LYS A 111 8.30 15.58 20.08
CA LYS A 111 8.40 14.43 20.98
C LYS A 111 7.17 13.52 20.89
N GLU A 112 5.98 14.10 20.81
CA GLU A 112 4.75 13.32 20.75
C GLU A 112 4.55 12.65 19.39
N VAL A 113 4.90 13.33 18.29
CA VAL A 113 4.91 12.75 16.94
C VAL A 113 5.89 11.58 16.85
N HIS A 114 7.11 11.75 17.38
CA HIS A 114 8.11 10.68 17.36
C HIS A 114 7.66 9.46 18.20
N ARG A 115 7.00 9.70 19.33
CA ARG A 115 6.41 8.64 20.15
C ARG A 115 5.29 7.90 19.41
N LEU A 116 4.43 8.62 18.68
CA LEU A 116 3.38 8.02 17.84
C LEU A 116 3.97 7.21 16.67
N GLN A 117 5.04 7.70 16.02
CA GLN A 117 5.74 6.95 14.97
C GLN A 117 6.32 5.62 15.49
N VAL A 118 6.97 5.64 16.66
CA VAL A 118 7.48 4.44 17.32
C VAL A 118 6.35 3.48 17.75
N PHE A 119 5.19 4.02 18.11
CA PHE A 119 4.00 3.24 18.43
C PHE A 119 3.41 2.57 17.17
N PHE A 120 3.30 3.28 16.04
CA PHE A 120 2.84 2.72 14.77
C PHE A 120 3.79 1.65 14.20
N GLN A 121 5.11 1.82 14.36
CA GLN A 121 6.10 0.81 14.00
C GLN A 121 6.01 -0.49 14.82
N ARG A 122 5.30 -0.49 15.95
CA ARG A 122 5.11 -1.67 16.81
C ARG A 122 3.79 -2.42 16.54
N ILE A 123 2.98 -1.96 15.60
CA ILE A 123 1.79 -2.70 15.15
C ILE A 123 2.28 -3.78 14.18
N GLU A 124 2.62 -4.96 14.70
CA GLU A 124 2.78 -6.17 13.89
C GLU A 124 1.38 -6.65 13.46
N ILE A 125 1.13 -6.66 12.15
CA ILE A 125 -0.02 -7.33 11.53
C ILE A 125 0.56 -8.36 10.57
N GLU A 126 0.19 -9.62 10.77
CA GLU A 126 0.76 -10.79 10.09
C GLU A 126 0.54 -10.85 8.56
N ASP A 127 -0.12 -9.89 7.92
CA ASP A 127 -0.34 -9.93 6.47
C ASP A 127 -0.33 -8.54 5.80
N GLY A 128 0.77 -8.24 5.09
CA GLY A 128 0.77 -7.39 3.88
C GLY A 128 1.06 -5.87 4.05
N PRO A 129 1.95 -5.29 3.21
CA PRO A 129 2.32 -3.85 3.22
C PRO A 129 1.25 -2.87 2.68
N ALA A 130 0.12 -3.37 2.17
CA ALA A 130 -1.00 -2.52 1.72
C ALA A 130 -1.82 -1.90 2.88
N THR A 131 -1.51 -2.27 4.11
CA THR A 131 -2.27 -1.92 5.33
C THR A 131 -1.89 -0.54 5.89
N ASP A 132 -0.67 -0.07 5.62
CA ASP A 132 -0.17 1.24 6.09
C ASP A 132 -0.91 2.44 5.49
N SER A 133 -1.37 2.32 4.24
CA SER A 133 -2.11 3.39 3.55
C SER A 133 -3.56 3.50 4.03
N VAL A 134 -4.16 2.40 4.47
CA VAL A 134 -5.52 2.34 5.01
C VAL A 134 -5.59 3.01 6.39
N LEU A 135 -4.61 2.74 7.27
CA LEU A 135 -4.47 3.38 8.59
C LEU A 135 -4.27 4.91 8.49
N CYS A 136 -3.41 5.36 7.58
CA CYS A 136 -3.22 6.79 7.33
C CYS A 136 -4.49 7.46 6.79
N ALA A 137 -5.22 6.83 5.86
CA ALA A 137 -6.43 7.42 5.29
C ALA A 137 -7.59 7.54 6.30
N ILE A 138 -7.74 6.58 7.22
CA ILE A 138 -8.87 6.54 8.17
C ILE A 138 -8.64 7.41 9.40
N TYR A 139 -7.40 7.53 9.88
CA TYR A 139 -7.07 8.40 11.02
C TYR A 139 -7.18 9.90 10.67
N LEU A 140 -7.09 10.25 9.37
CA LEU A 140 -7.06 11.62 8.87
C LEU A 140 -8.44 12.27 8.63
N GLU A 141 -9.54 11.57 8.88
CA GLU A 141 -10.90 12.15 8.86
C GLU A 141 -11.47 12.47 10.25
N LEU A 142 -10.59 12.73 11.23
CA LEU A 142 -10.98 13.60 12.34
C LEU A 142 -11.49 14.91 11.73
N LYS A 143 -12.80 15.14 11.86
CA LYS A 143 -13.44 16.41 11.50
C LYS A 143 -12.58 17.53 12.09
N PRO A 144 -12.20 18.55 11.31
CA PRO A 144 -11.60 19.73 11.92
C PRO A 144 -12.66 20.28 12.88
N ILE A 145 -12.37 20.31 14.18
CA ILE A 145 -13.17 21.10 15.11
C ILE A 145 -12.84 22.55 14.78
N ILE A 146 -13.50 23.07 13.74
CA ILE A 146 -13.57 24.50 13.48
C ILE A 146 -14.65 25.01 14.42
N GLY A 147 -14.25 25.33 15.65
CA GLY A 147 -14.94 26.35 16.41
C GLY A 147 -14.39 27.70 15.94
N PHE A 148 -15.22 28.50 15.25
CA PHE A 148 -14.93 29.92 15.18
C PHE A 148 -15.02 30.47 16.60
N HIS A 149 -13.91 31.02 17.09
CA HIS A 149 -13.96 31.95 18.20
C HIS A 149 -13.47 33.29 17.66
N ASP A 150 -14.39 34.21 17.40
CA ASP A 150 -14.07 35.61 17.23
C ASP A 150 -13.52 36.12 18.56
N THR A 151 -12.19 36.21 18.71
CA THR A 151 -11.49 37.13 19.63
C THR A 151 -9.97 36.96 19.57
N GLU A 152 -9.29 38.07 19.83
CA GLU A 152 -7.85 38.34 19.75
C GLU A 152 -6.93 37.33 20.46
N TYR A 153 -5.70 37.22 19.93
CA TYR A 153 -4.51 36.63 20.57
C TYR A 153 -4.46 36.90 22.09
N PRO A 154 -4.13 35.92 22.98
CA PRO A 154 -2.98 35.02 22.81
C PRO A 154 -3.13 33.52 23.18
N TYR A 155 -2.36 32.70 22.48
CA TYR A 155 -1.68 31.39 22.69
C TYR A 155 -1.88 30.42 23.90
N HIS A 156 -2.69 30.67 24.92
CA HIS A 156 -2.76 29.80 26.13
C HIS A 156 -3.96 28.85 26.17
N LYS A 157 -4.67 28.67 25.04
CA LYS A 157 -5.87 27.81 24.94
C LYS A 157 -5.84 26.79 23.80
N MET A 158 -4.67 26.57 23.16
CA MET A 158 -4.51 25.41 22.28
C MET A 158 -4.18 24.20 23.17
N ASP A 159 -5.23 23.60 23.72
CA ASP A 159 -5.14 22.40 24.54
C ASP A 159 -5.23 21.17 23.64
N PHE A 160 -4.14 20.40 23.56
CA PHE A 160 -4.14 19.09 22.91
C PHE A 160 -4.61 18.05 23.93
N GLU A 161 -5.83 18.23 24.47
CA GLU A 161 -6.44 17.42 25.54
C GLU A 161 -6.62 15.93 25.20
N TRP A 162 -6.30 15.52 23.98
CA TRP A 162 -6.58 14.19 23.44
C TRP A 162 -5.28 13.48 23.06
N VAL A 163 -4.87 12.50 23.88
CA VAL A 163 -3.76 11.59 23.56
C VAL A 163 -4.31 10.17 23.46
N TYR A 164 -4.40 9.65 22.23
CA TYR A 164 -4.71 8.24 21.97
C TYR A 164 -3.50 7.38 22.33
N LYS A 165 -3.65 6.44 23.27
CA LYS A 165 -2.54 5.58 23.76
C LYS A 165 -2.57 4.16 23.19
N GLY A 166 -3.57 3.81 22.39
CA GLY A 166 -3.67 2.51 21.76
C GLY A 166 -4.69 2.48 20.63
N ALA A 167 -4.35 1.82 19.52
CA ALA A 167 -5.28 1.49 18.45
C ALA A 167 -5.17 -0.02 18.18
N VAL A 168 -6.29 -0.72 18.14
CA VAL A 168 -6.35 -2.15 17.84
C VAL A 168 -7.18 -2.35 16.59
N LEU A 169 -6.58 -2.99 15.59
CA LEU A 169 -7.23 -3.36 14.35
C LEU A 169 -7.67 -4.81 14.43
N ARG A 170 -8.93 -5.07 14.09
CA ARG A 170 -9.45 -6.45 14.01
C ARG A 170 -10.20 -6.60 12.70
N CYS A 171 -9.68 -7.46 11.83
CA CYS A 171 -10.41 -7.93 10.67
C CYS A 171 -11.18 -9.20 11.09
N ARG A 172 -12.51 -9.16 11.02
CA ARG A 172 -13.37 -10.34 11.13
C ARG A 172 -14.24 -10.38 9.89
N ASN A 173 -13.98 -11.31 8.96
CA ASN A 173 -14.79 -11.68 7.78
C ASN A 173 -16.01 -10.76 7.53
N GLY A 174 -15.76 -9.51 7.11
CA GLY A 174 -16.76 -8.44 7.15
C GLY A 174 -16.13 -7.03 7.26
N ALA A 175 -16.78 -6.14 8.01
CA ALA A 175 -16.30 -4.77 8.21
C ALA A 175 -14.92 -4.72 8.89
N LEU A 176 -14.05 -3.82 8.42
CA LEU A 176 -12.81 -3.48 9.12
C LEU A 176 -13.18 -2.70 10.39
N LYS A 177 -12.87 -3.27 11.55
CA LYS A 177 -13.13 -2.64 12.85
C LYS A 177 -11.86 -2.01 13.40
N ILE A 178 -11.99 -0.76 13.85
CA ILE A 178 -10.91 0.04 14.44
C ILE A 178 -11.35 0.47 15.82
N ASP A 179 -10.67 -0.04 16.84
CA ASP A 179 -10.89 0.36 18.23
C ASP A 179 -9.78 1.33 18.63
N LEU A 180 -10.16 2.58 18.93
CA LEU A 180 -9.28 3.63 19.43
C LEU A 180 -9.46 3.79 20.93
N ILE A 181 -8.36 3.80 21.67
CA ILE A 181 -8.33 4.00 23.11
C ILE A 181 -7.68 5.36 23.40
N ALA A 182 -8.49 6.33 23.81
CA ALA A 182 -8.05 7.64 24.23
C ALA A 182 -7.87 7.68 25.75
N HIS A 183 -6.75 8.24 26.21
CA HIS A 183 -6.56 8.52 27.62
C HIS A 183 -6.45 10.02 27.82
N TYR A 184 -7.44 10.58 28.49
CA TYR A 184 -7.43 11.99 28.88
C TYR A 184 -6.43 12.22 30.02
N CYS A 185 -5.65 13.31 29.92
CA CYS A 185 -4.78 13.74 31.02
C CYS A 185 -5.65 14.35 32.14
N GLY A 186 -6.11 13.49 33.06
CA GLY A 186 -6.90 13.89 34.25
C GLY A 186 -8.15 13.04 34.51
N ALA A 187 -8.48 12.08 33.64
CA ALA A 187 -9.63 11.19 33.82
C ALA A 187 -9.14 9.84 34.33
N GLU A 188 -9.86 9.27 35.31
CA GLU A 188 -9.51 7.98 35.91
C GLU A 188 -9.72 6.80 34.94
N GLN A 189 -10.48 6.98 33.85
CA GLN A 189 -10.79 5.93 32.88
C GLN A 189 -10.55 6.38 31.41
N PRO A 190 -10.05 5.47 30.54
CA PRO A 190 -9.93 5.73 29.10
C PRO A 190 -11.28 5.85 28.39
N SER A 191 -11.34 6.68 27.33
CA SER A 191 -12.43 6.67 26.36
C SER A 191 -12.15 5.66 25.25
N TYR A 192 -13.19 5.02 24.76
CA TYR A 192 -13.13 4.01 23.70
C TYR A 192 -14.00 4.47 22.53
N ASP A 193 -13.39 4.66 21.37
CA ASP A 193 -14.10 4.94 20.12
C ASP A 193 -13.92 3.77 19.15
N SER A 194 -15.01 3.32 18.54
CA SER A 194 -15.00 2.16 17.65
C SER A 194 -15.60 2.52 16.29
N TYR A 195 -14.84 2.28 15.24
CA TYR A 195 -15.23 2.57 13.86
C TYR A 195 -15.34 1.26 13.08
N GLU A 196 -16.39 1.14 12.28
CA GLU A 196 -16.57 0.03 11.35
C GLU A 196 -16.63 0.54 9.92
N LEU A 197 -15.73 0.03 9.08
CA LEU A 197 -15.63 0.37 7.68
C LEU A 197 -16.00 -0.83 6.83
N TYR A 198 -16.92 -0.64 5.90
CA TYR A 198 -17.39 -1.71 5.04
C TYR A 198 -17.91 -1.17 3.72
N CYS A 199 -17.91 -2.03 2.72
CA CYS A 199 -18.54 -1.76 1.43
C CYS A 199 -20.00 -2.22 1.46
N SER A 200 -20.87 -1.48 0.78
CA SER A 200 -22.27 -1.91 0.65
C SER A 200 -22.34 -3.18 -0.21
N PRO A 201 -23.28 -4.10 0.03
CA PRO A 201 -23.45 -5.28 -0.80
C PRO A 201 -23.58 -4.90 -2.29
N GLY A 202 -22.81 -5.55 -3.16
CA GLY A 202 -22.77 -5.26 -4.61
C GLY A 202 -21.83 -4.12 -5.03
N THR A 203 -21.18 -3.43 -4.08
CA THR A 203 -20.11 -2.46 -4.41
C THR A 203 -18.74 -3.13 -4.32
N PRO A 204 -17.86 -2.96 -5.33
CA PRO A 204 -16.51 -3.50 -5.25
C PRO A 204 -15.72 -2.78 -4.15
N PRO A 205 -14.99 -3.50 -3.30
CA PRO A 205 -14.24 -2.87 -2.23
C PRO A 205 -13.02 -2.11 -2.77
N PRO A 206 -12.77 -0.87 -2.31
CA PRO A 206 -11.61 -0.08 -2.75
C PRO A 206 -10.28 -0.69 -2.28
N TRP A 207 -10.30 -1.45 -1.18
CA TRP A 207 -9.14 -2.21 -0.68
C TRP A 207 -9.57 -3.61 -0.24
N LYS A 208 -8.75 -4.63 -0.51
CA LYS A 208 -9.06 -6.05 -0.19
C LYS A 208 -9.30 -6.32 1.30
N ILE A 209 -8.80 -5.46 2.19
CA ILE A 209 -8.97 -5.56 3.65
C ILE A 209 -10.36 -5.11 4.12
N ILE A 210 -11.08 -4.31 3.32
CA ILE A 210 -12.42 -3.83 3.65
C ILE A 210 -13.44 -4.80 3.05
N GLY A 211 -14.09 -5.58 3.92
CA GLY A 211 -15.17 -6.47 3.51
C GLY A 211 -16.50 -5.75 3.29
N THR A 212 -17.50 -6.52 2.86
CA THR A 212 -18.87 -6.04 2.73
C THR A 212 -19.59 -6.05 4.07
N GLY A 213 -20.43 -5.05 4.32
CA GLY A 213 -21.20 -4.90 5.55
C GLY A 213 -22.48 -4.12 5.31
N THR A 214 -23.40 -4.15 6.26
CA THR A 214 -24.69 -3.45 6.17
C THR A 214 -24.82 -2.47 7.32
N HIS A 215 -25.20 -1.22 7.00
CA HIS A 215 -25.42 -0.21 8.02
C HIS A 215 -26.62 -0.59 8.90
N VAL A 216 -26.43 -0.55 10.22
CA VAL A 216 -27.52 -0.70 11.19
C VAL A 216 -27.87 0.67 11.75
N GLN A 217 -29.15 1.01 11.75
CA GLN A 217 -29.64 2.29 12.24
C GLN A 217 -29.34 2.49 13.74
N HIS A 218 -29.06 3.74 14.12
CA HIS A 218 -28.87 4.14 15.52
C HIS A 218 -30.15 3.96 16.33
N ASP A 219 -31.28 4.40 15.76
CA ASP A 219 -32.60 4.18 16.35
C ASP A 219 -33.10 2.78 15.97
N VAL A 220 -33.04 1.89 16.95
CA VAL A 220 -33.50 0.50 16.89
C VAL A 220 -35.01 0.37 16.69
N THR A 221 -35.78 1.43 16.94
CA THR A 221 -37.23 1.45 16.73
C THR A 221 -37.66 2.05 15.39
N SER A 222 -36.72 2.60 14.62
CA SER A 222 -36.99 3.27 13.34
C SER A 222 -37.60 2.32 12.29
N PRO A 223 -38.41 2.83 11.35
CA PRO A 223 -38.97 2.02 10.25
C PRO A 223 -37.90 1.25 9.47
N GLY A 224 -36.75 1.88 9.21
CA GLY A 224 -35.62 1.29 8.50
C GLY A 224 -35.00 0.08 9.22
N THR A 225 -34.97 0.07 10.56
CA THR A 225 -34.53 -1.11 11.31
C THR A 225 -35.47 -2.29 11.09
N TRP A 226 -36.77 -2.05 11.10
CA TRP A 226 -37.76 -3.10 10.86
C TRP A 226 -37.72 -3.63 9.42
N ASP A 227 -37.49 -2.75 8.44
CA ASP A 227 -37.28 -3.16 7.04
C ASP A 227 -36.02 -4.03 6.90
N MET A 228 -34.94 -3.66 7.58
CA MET A 228 -33.71 -4.45 7.60
C MET A 228 -33.92 -5.83 8.23
N ILE A 229 -34.61 -5.91 9.38
CA ILE A 229 -34.95 -7.19 10.04
C ILE A 229 -35.78 -8.07 9.10
N ARG A 230 -36.83 -7.51 8.47
CA ARG A 230 -37.64 -8.22 7.47
C ARG A 230 -36.80 -8.70 6.28
N GLY A 231 -35.87 -7.87 5.81
CA GLY A 231 -34.93 -8.21 4.75
C GLY A 231 -34.03 -9.39 5.11
N TRP A 232 -33.45 -9.41 6.31
CA TRP A 232 -32.62 -10.52 6.80
C TRP A 232 -33.40 -11.82 6.95
N ILE A 233 -34.62 -11.73 7.50
CA ILE A 233 -35.54 -12.88 7.59
C ILE A 233 -35.85 -13.40 6.19
N GLY A 234 -36.18 -12.51 5.25
CA GLY A 234 -36.45 -12.87 3.86
C GLY A 234 -35.25 -13.50 3.15
N GLN A 235 -34.04 -12.99 3.36
CA GLN A 235 -32.82 -13.60 2.81
C GLN A 235 -32.62 -15.02 3.36
N CYS A 236 -32.73 -15.18 4.69
CA CYS A 236 -32.56 -16.46 5.36
C CYS A 236 -33.55 -17.51 4.84
N ILE A 237 -34.85 -17.19 4.83
CA ILE A 237 -35.90 -18.13 4.41
C ILE A 237 -35.81 -18.45 2.90
N ASN A 238 -35.45 -17.48 2.06
CA ASN A 238 -35.46 -17.68 0.62
C ASN A 238 -34.19 -18.35 0.07
N HIS A 239 -33.03 -18.13 0.71
CA HIS A 239 -31.72 -18.53 0.16
C HIS A 239 -31.01 -19.63 0.97
N HIS A 240 -31.30 -19.82 2.25
CA HIS A 240 -30.67 -20.90 3.03
C HIS A 240 -31.50 -22.17 2.94
N LYS A 241 -30.93 -23.22 2.36
CA LYS A 241 -31.61 -24.51 2.13
C LYS A 241 -32.20 -25.09 3.42
N ASP A 242 -31.46 -25.06 4.52
CA ASP A 242 -31.89 -25.62 5.81
C ASP A 242 -32.93 -24.76 6.53
N CYS A 243 -32.96 -23.45 6.26
CA CYS A 243 -33.95 -22.53 6.83
C CYS A 243 -35.25 -22.52 6.03
N LYS A 244 -35.16 -22.73 4.70
CA LYS A 244 -36.30 -22.76 3.76
C LYS A 244 -37.22 -23.96 3.95
N VAL A 245 -36.68 -25.11 4.37
CA VAL A 245 -37.42 -26.38 4.45
C VAL A 245 -38.35 -26.46 5.67
N VAL A 246 -38.20 -25.58 6.66
CA VAL A 246 -38.69 -25.83 8.04
C VAL A 246 -39.52 -24.67 8.63
N SER A 247 -39.95 -23.66 7.86
CA SER A 247 -40.35 -22.36 8.46
C SER A 247 -41.83 -22.18 8.85
N GLU A 248 -42.76 -23.05 8.45
CA GLU A 248 -44.20 -22.77 8.61
C GLU A 248 -45.00 -23.76 9.47
N ASP A 249 -44.46 -24.94 9.80
CA ASP A 249 -45.19 -26.00 10.52
C ASP A 249 -44.33 -26.68 11.61
N ARG A 250 -43.99 -25.94 12.67
CA ARG A 250 -43.19 -26.46 13.80
C ARG A 250 -44.05 -26.69 15.04
N PRO A 251 -43.75 -27.74 15.83
CA PRO A 251 -44.49 -28.03 17.05
C PRO A 251 -44.33 -26.88 18.05
N PHE A 252 -45.43 -26.49 18.71
CA PHE A 252 -45.34 -25.53 19.80
C PHE A 252 -44.70 -26.15 21.05
N PRO A 253 -44.03 -25.33 21.88
CA PRO A 253 -43.71 -25.70 23.25
C PRO A 253 -44.96 -25.98 24.07
N THR A 254 -44.81 -26.66 25.22
CA THR A 254 -45.92 -26.97 26.14
C THR A 254 -46.76 -25.73 26.49
N ARG A 255 -46.11 -24.56 26.58
CA ARG A 255 -46.73 -23.27 26.89
C ARG A 255 -46.01 -22.17 26.13
N VAL A 256 -46.75 -21.16 25.70
CA VAL A 256 -46.23 -19.94 25.06
C VAL A 256 -47.01 -18.73 25.56
N VAL A 257 -46.43 -17.54 25.45
CA VAL A 257 -47.13 -16.28 25.68
C VAL A 257 -47.79 -15.86 24.38
N ALA A 258 -49.12 -15.80 24.33
CA ALA A 258 -49.85 -15.14 23.26
C ALA A 258 -49.69 -13.63 23.45
N VAL A 259 -49.06 -12.96 22.48
CA VAL A 259 -48.57 -11.58 22.66
C VAL A 259 -49.64 -10.51 22.50
N GLY A 260 -50.79 -10.85 21.91
CA GLY A 260 -51.91 -9.94 21.65
C GLY A 260 -51.59 -8.84 20.64
N ASP A 261 -52.59 -8.03 20.30
CA ASP A 261 -52.57 -7.02 19.23
C ASP A 261 -52.70 -5.57 19.74
N GLY A 262 -52.65 -5.36 21.06
CA GLY A 262 -52.80 -4.06 21.71
C GLY A 262 -54.19 -3.84 22.32
N ASP A 263 -55.23 -4.45 21.73
CA ASP A 263 -56.58 -4.53 22.33
C ASP A 263 -56.71 -5.75 23.26
N ARG A 264 -55.94 -6.80 22.99
CA ARG A 264 -55.83 -7.99 23.84
C ARG A 264 -54.51 -8.02 24.60
N GLU A 265 -54.61 -8.23 25.91
CA GLU A 265 -53.46 -8.31 26.81
C GLU A 265 -52.66 -9.61 26.61
N PRO A 266 -51.33 -9.57 26.81
CA PRO A 266 -50.50 -10.77 26.78
C PRO A 266 -50.90 -11.78 27.84
N HIS A 267 -51.02 -13.05 27.46
CA HIS A 267 -51.41 -14.12 28.38
C HIS A 267 -50.68 -15.43 28.07
N LEU A 268 -50.58 -16.30 29.07
CA LEU A 268 -49.99 -17.63 28.95
C LEU A 268 -51.00 -18.57 28.28
N PHE A 269 -50.68 -18.99 27.07
CA PHE A 269 -51.47 -19.90 26.25
C PHE A 269 -50.90 -21.32 26.34
N ILE A 270 -51.80 -22.30 26.34
CA ILE A 270 -51.47 -23.73 26.37
C ILE A 270 -51.96 -24.32 25.05
N PRO A 271 -51.07 -24.51 24.07
CA PRO A 271 -51.41 -25.17 22.82
C PRO A 271 -51.83 -26.63 23.07
N SER A 272 -52.66 -27.17 22.19
CA SER A 272 -52.91 -28.61 22.11
C SER A 272 -51.64 -29.32 21.62
N SER A 273 -51.49 -30.62 21.92
CA SER A 273 -50.29 -31.38 21.53
C SER A 273 -50.04 -31.43 20.02
N ASP A 274 -51.10 -31.26 19.22
CA ASP A 274 -51.05 -31.28 17.76
C ASP A 274 -50.94 -29.87 17.15
N ASP A 275 -50.98 -28.82 17.97
CA ASP A 275 -50.89 -27.44 17.48
C ASP A 275 -49.48 -27.14 16.98
N ARG A 276 -49.44 -26.50 15.81
CA ARG A 276 -48.20 -26.11 15.14
C ARG A 276 -48.29 -24.67 14.67
N GLY A 277 -47.15 -24.00 14.61
CA GLY A 277 -47.10 -22.63 14.14
C GLY A 277 -45.79 -21.93 14.42
N ARG A 278 -45.80 -20.62 14.19
CA ARG A 278 -44.64 -19.76 14.38
C ARG A 278 -44.65 -19.15 15.77
N TYR A 279 -43.57 -19.38 16.52
CA TYR A 279 -43.29 -18.64 17.74
C TYR A 279 -41.86 -18.12 17.72
N ILE A 280 -41.62 -17.06 18.48
CA ILE A 280 -40.28 -16.53 18.75
C ILE A 280 -39.84 -17.02 20.13
N ALA A 281 -38.56 -17.32 20.31
CA ALA A 281 -38.00 -17.60 21.63
C ALA A 281 -37.16 -16.42 22.13
N LEU A 282 -37.24 -16.09 23.42
CA LEU A 282 -36.40 -15.09 24.06
C LEU A 282 -35.27 -15.78 24.84
N SER A 283 -34.02 -15.46 24.50
CA SER A 283 -32.83 -15.80 25.27
C SER A 283 -32.39 -14.57 26.06
N HIS A 284 -32.45 -14.61 27.39
CA HIS A 284 -32.16 -13.47 28.25
C HIS A 284 -31.45 -13.90 29.55
N CYS A 285 -30.73 -12.97 30.18
CA CYS A 285 -30.17 -13.17 31.50
C CYS A 285 -31.22 -12.85 32.57
N TRP A 286 -31.35 -13.70 33.58
CA TRP A 286 -32.23 -13.43 34.72
C TRP A 286 -31.65 -12.32 35.63
N GLY A 287 -30.33 -12.18 35.70
CA GLY A 287 -29.64 -11.23 36.58
C GLY A 287 -29.53 -11.73 38.04
N ASP A 288 -29.40 -10.81 38.99
CA ASP A 288 -29.21 -11.11 40.42
C ASP A 288 -30.52 -11.55 41.14
N ALA A 289 -31.67 -11.37 40.50
CA ALA A 289 -32.97 -11.75 41.02
C ALA A 289 -33.84 -12.34 39.91
N MET A 290 -34.66 -13.35 40.25
CA MET A 290 -35.51 -14.00 39.26
C MET A 290 -36.55 -13.02 38.70
N PRO A 291 -36.66 -12.87 37.36
CA PRO A 291 -37.61 -11.94 36.74
C PRO A 291 -39.07 -12.39 36.97
N LEU A 292 -40.01 -11.66 36.36
CA LEU A 292 -41.42 -12.05 36.35
C LEU A 292 -41.55 -13.52 35.96
N LYS A 293 -42.17 -14.31 36.84
CA LYS A 293 -42.17 -15.77 36.76
C LYS A 293 -43.55 -16.36 37.00
N THR A 294 -43.79 -17.51 36.37
CA THR A 294 -44.98 -18.30 36.63
C THR A 294 -44.70 -19.31 37.74
N THR A 295 -45.57 -19.34 38.74
CA THR A 295 -45.57 -20.33 39.83
C THR A 295 -46.95 -20.98 39.88
N ASN A 296 -47.13 -22.07 40.64
CA ASN A 296 -48.45 -22.67 40.81
C ASN A 296 -49.52 -21.67 41.30
N ALA A 297 -49.14 -20.70 42.13
CA ALA A 297 -50.07 -19.69 42.64
C ALA A 297 -50.45 -18.64 41.59
N SER A 298 -49.53 -18.27 40.70
CA SER A 298 -49.75 -17.24 39.67
C SER A 298 -50.20 -17.79 38.32
N PHE A 299 -50.19 -19.11 38.11
CA PHE A 299 -50.52 -19.75 36.83
C PHE A 299 -51.87 -19.29 36.24
N THR A 300 -52.93 -19.38 37.03
CA THR A 300 -54.29 -19.01 36.60
C THR A 300 -54.42 -17.52 36.27
N GLU A 301 -53.71 -16.64 36.99
CA GLU A 301 -53.66 -15.21 36.68
C GLU A 301 -52.99 -14.99 35.32
N PHE A 302 -51.85 -15.64 35.07
CA PHE A 302 -51.11 -15.51 33.83
C PHE A 302 -51.87 -16.05 32.61
N CYS A 303 -52.69 -17.10 32.77
CA CYS A 303 -53.56 -17.61 31.70
C CYS A 303 -54.72 -16.66 31.33
N HIS A 304 -55.27 -15.90 32.30
CA HIS A 304 -56.30 -14.89 32.01
C HIS A 304 -55.73 -13.61 31.40
N GLY A 305 -54.42 -13.42 31.52
CA GLY A 305 -53.70 -12.29 30.96
C GLY A 305 -53.22 -11.31 32.01
N LEU A 306 -52.12 -10.66 31.67
CA LEU A 306 -51.45 -9.70 32.50
C LEU A 306 -51.33 -8.40 31.73
N HIS A 307 -51.63 -7.27 32.37
CA HIS A 307 -51.47 -5.96 31.73
C HIS A 307 -50.04 -5.78 31.23
N PHE A 308 -49.86 -5.34 29.98
CA PHE A 308 -48.56 -5.20 29.32
C PHE A 308 -47.49 -4.50 30.18
N ASP A 309 -47.86 -3.45 30.90
CA ASP A 309 -46.92 -2.67 31.75
C ASP A 309 -46.38 -3.43 32.97
N ARG A 310 -47.02 -4.55 33.37
CA ARG A 310 -46.53 -5.41 34.47
C ARG A 310 -45.39 -6.31 34.03
N PHE A 311 -45.15 -6.46 32.73
CA PHE A 311 -44.01 -7.22 32.23
C PHE A 311 -42.72 -6.43 32.43
N PRO A 312 -41.58 -7.08 32.75
CA PRO A 312 -40.27 -6.45 32.71
C PRO A 312 -39.99 -5.87 31.32
N LYS A 313 -39.18 -4.82 31.25
CA LYS A 313 -38.94 -4.06 30.02
C LYS A 313 -38.42 -4.94 28.86
N THR A 314 -37.55 -5.90 29.14
CA THR A 314 -37.03 -6.84 28.13
C THR A 314 -38.16 -7.72 27.55
N PHE A 315 -39.16 -8.08 28.36
CA PHE A 315 -40.30 -8.89 27.92
C PHE A 315 -41.29 -8.04 27.14
N GLN A 316 -41.54 -6.80 27.57
CA GLN A 316 -42.34 -5.82 26.83
C GLN A 316 -41.77 -5.57 25.42
N ASP A 317 -40.45 -5.39 25.32
CA ASP A 317 -39.80 -5.16 24.03
C ASP A 317 -39.84 -6.42 23.16
N ALA A 318 -39.67 -7.62 23.73
CA ALA A 318 -39.80 -8.89 22.98
C ALA A 318 -41.22 -9.10 22.44
N ILE A 319 -42.25 -8.80 23.23
CA ILE A 319 -43.66 -8.78 22.79
C ILE A 319 -43.85 -7.78 21.65
N THR A 320 -43.24 -6.60 21.75
CA THR A 320 -43.29 -5.58 20.71
C THR A 320 -42.64 -6.04 19.41
N VAL A 321 -41.49 -6.74 19.47
CA VAL A 321 -40.85 -7.36 18.29
C VAL A 321 -41.79 -8.37 17.64
N CYS A 322 -42.43 -9.25 18.42
CA CYS A 322 -43.38 -10.23 17.90
C CYS A 322 -44.53 -9.57 17.14
N ARG A 323 -45.16 -8.54 17.75
CA ARG A 323 -46.23 -7.75 17.13
C ARG A 323 -45.78 -7.08 15.82
N LYS A 324 -44.59 -6.46 15.80
CA LYS A 324 -44.03 -5.79 14.61
C LYS A 324 -43.68 -6.76 13.48
N LEU A 325 -43.35 -8.00 13.81
CA LEU A 325 -43.09 -9.07 12.84
C LEU A 325 -44.33 -9.92 12.51
N SER A 326 -45.50 -9.57 13.07
CA SER A 326 -46.75 -10.32 12.90
C SER A 326 -46.64 -11.79 13.35
N ILE A 327 -45.94 -12.02 14.47
CA ILE A 327 -45.86 -13.32 15.14
C ILE A 327 -46.65 -13.25 16.44
N GLU A 328 -47.57 -14.20 16.64
CA GLU A 328 -48.54 -14.18 17.73
C GLU A 328 -48.04 -14.78 19.05
N TYR A 329 -46.97 -15.58 18.99
CA TYR A 329 -46.53 -16.39 20.12
C TYR A 329 -45.05 -16.15 20.46
N LEU A 330 -44.78 -16.00 21.76
CA LEU A 330 -43.44 -15.79 22.33
C LEU A 330 -43.18 -16.80 23.43
N TRP A 331 -42.02 -17.45 23.42
CA TRP A 331 -41.57 -18.32 24.50
C TRP A 331 -40.54 -17.61 25.39
N ILE A 332 -40.79 -17.62 26.69
CA ILE A 332 -39.91 -17.08 27.74
C ILE A 332 -39.84 -18.14 28.85
N ASP A 333 -38.63 -18.63 29.15
CA ASP A 333 -38.41 -19.72 30.12
C ASP A 333 -39.05 -19.49 31.50
N SER A 334 -38.88 -18.30 32.08
CA SER A 334 -39.41 -17.92 33.39
C SER A 334 -40.94 -17.91 33.47
N LEU A 335 -41.63 -17.77 32.33
CA LEU A 335 -43.10 -17.78 32.23
C LEU A 335 -43.67 -19.10 31.72
N CYS A 336 -42.97 -19.74 30.77
CA CYS A 336 -43.46 -20.95 30.12
C CYS A 336 -43.08 -22.22 30.91
N ILE A 337 -42.16 -22.12 31.87
CA ILE A 337 -41.81 -23.16 32.82
C ILE A 337 -42.31 -22.74 34.21
N ILE A 338 -43.02 -23.63 34.90
CA ILE A 338 -43.54 -23.34 36.24
C ILE A 338 -42.39 -23.41 37.24
N GLN A 339 -42.00 -22.25 37.76
CA GLN A 339 -40.87 -22.10 38.66
C GLN A 339 -41.18 -22.62 40.07
N GLY A 340 -40.20 -23.24 40.71
CA GLY A 340 -40.34 -23.82 42.06
C GLY A 340 -41.12 -25.14 42.10
N HIS A 341 -41.34 -25.79 40.94
CA HIS A 341 -42.03 -27.07 40.85
C HIS A 341 -41.13 -28.14 40.18
N GLU A 342 -40.48 -28.97 41.00
CA GLU A 342 -39.45 -29.93 40.56
C GLU A 342 -39.93 -30.87 39.44
N HIS A 343 -41.16 -31.36 39.52
CA HIS A 343 -41.71 -32.25 38.50
C HIS A 343 -41.95 -31.55 37.15
N ASN A 344 -42.30 -30.26 37.16
CA ASN A 344 -42.49 -29.51 35.91
C ASN A 344 -41.13 -29.21 35.27
N TRP A 345 -40.15 -28.81 36.10
CA TRP A 345 -38.77 -28.63 35.67
C TRP A 345 -38.19 -29.90 35.02
N ALA A 346 -38.40 -31.07 35.62
CA ALA A 346 -37.93 -32.35 35.09
C ALA A 346 -38.51 -32.70 33.70
N ILE A 347 -39.71 -32.21 33.38
CA ILE A 347 -40.37 -32.42 32.09
C ILE A 347 -39.95 -31.38 31.05
N GLU A 348 -39.84 -30.11 31.44
CA GLU A 348 -39.57 -29.01 30.50
C GLU A 348 -38.08 -28.79 30.23
N SER A 349 -37.21 -28.98 31.21
CA SER A 349 -35.76 -28.75 31.08
C SER A 349 -35.12 -29.54 29.92
N PRO A 350 -35.44 -30.84 29.70
CA PRO A 350 -34.91 -31.58 28.56
C PRO A 350 -35.35 -31.04 27.18
N LYS A 351 -36.49 -30.33 27.11
CA LYS A 351 -37.07 -29.83 25.86
C LYS A 351 -36.51 -28.48 25.43
N VAL A 352 -35.70 -27.81 26.25
CA VAL A 352 -35.23 -26.43 26.00
C VAL A 352 -34.45 -26.35 24.68
N CYS A 353 -33.59 -27.34 24.39
CA CYS A 353 -32.88 -27.42 23.11
C CYS A 353 -33.84 -27.47 21.92
N ASP A 354 -34.86 -28.34 22.00
CA ASP A 354 -35.87 -28.47 20.94
C ASP A 354 -36.69 -27.18 20.78
N ILE A 355 -37.00 -26.49 21.87
CA ILE A 355 -37.73 -25.22 21.84
C ILE A 355 -36.93 -24.14 21.10
N TYR A 356 -35.63 -23.99 21.36
CA TYR A 356 -34.83 -23.03 20.61
C TYR A 356 -34.59 -23.46 19.16
N GLN A 357 -34.38 -24.76 18.93
CA GLN A 357 -34.20 -25.30 17.59
C GLN A 357 -35.45 -25.10 16.72
N ASN A 358 -36.65 -25.18 17.31
CA ASN A 358 -37.94 -25.06 16.64
C ASN A 358 -38.54 -23.65 16.64
N ALA A 359 -37.88 -22.65 17.20
CA ALA A 359 -38.34 -21.28 17.11
C ALA A 359 -38.22 -20.75 15.67
N TYR A 360 -39.18 -19.91 15.25
CA TYR A 360 -39.11 -19.21 13.97
C TYR A 360 -37.93 -18.23 13.96
N LEU A 361 -37.74 -17.52 15.08
CA LEU A 361 -36.58 -16.68 15.38
C LEU A 361 -36.27 -16.75 16.86
N THR A 362 -35.00 -16.56 17.22
CA THR A 362 -34.58 -16.38 18.61
C THR A 362 -34.12 -14.96 18.82
N ILE A 363 -34.77 -14.23 19.74
CA ILE A 363 -34.31 -12.92 20.22
C ILE A 363 -33.26 -13.17 21.29
N ALA A 364 -32.04 -12.71 21.07
CA ALA A 364 -31.01 -12.69 22.09
C ALA A 364 -30.94 -11.30 22.74
N ALA A 365 -31.29 -11.20 24.03
CA ALA A 365 -31.18 -9.97 24.82
C ALA A 365 -29.73 -9.71 25.27
N ALA A 366 -28.79 -9.71 24.32
CA ALA A 366 -27.36 -9.70 24.60
C ALA A 366 -26.85 -8.40 25.27
N ALA A 367 -27.60 -7.30 25.16
CA ALA A 367 -27.26 -6.00 25.74
C ALA A 367 -27.88 -5.78 27.14
N ALA A 368 -28.71 -6.70 27.64
CA ALA A 368 -29.42 -6.55 28.90
C ALA A 368 -28.83 -7.48 29.97
N HIS A 369 -28.36 -6.93 31.09
CA HIS A 369 -27.84 -7.73 32.20
C HIS A 369 -28.95 -8.44 32.98
N ASN A 370 -30.17 -7.92 32.93
CA ASN A 370 -31.37 -8.48 33.54
C ASN A 370 -32.63 -8.10 32.74
N SER A 371 -33.80 -8.58 33.18
CA SER A 371 -35.06 -8.39 32.43
C SER A 371 -35.66 -6.97 32.51
N SER A 372 -35.10 -6.07 33.34
CA SER A 372 -35.62 -4.70 33.51
C SER A 372 -35.03 -3.68 32.52
N GLU A 373 -33.98 -4.06 31.79
CA GLU A 373 -33.18 -3.13 30.98
C GLU A 373 -33.69 -2.90 29.55
N GLY A 374 -34.49 -3.82 29.00
CA GLY A 374 -35.05 -3.69 27.66
C GLY A 374 -34.14 -4.19 26.53
N LEU A 375 -34.73 -4.34 25.34
CA LEU A 375 -34.02 -4.68 24.11
C LEU A 375 -33.71 -3.44 23.26
N PHE A 376 -34.53 -2.39 23.39
CA PHE A 376 -34.44 -1.21 22.53
C PHE A 376 -33.53 -0.12 23.10
N GLN A 377 -32.39 -0.52 23.64
CA GLN A 377 -31.43 0.46 24.12
C GLN A 377 -30.85 1.25 22.93
N PRO A 378 -30.69 2.58 23.07
CA PRO A 378 -30.05 3.39 22.05
C PRO A 378 -28.63 2.90 21.83
N ARG A 379 -28.27 2.67 20.56
CA ARG A 379 -26.89 2.31 20.22
C ARG A 379 -26.00 3.54 20.40
N PRO A 380 -24.71 3.39 20.71
CA PRO A 380 -23.78 4.53 20.60
C PRO A 380 -23.87 5.13 19.19
N PHE A 381 -23.82 6.46 19.11
CA PHE A 381 -24.01 7.25 17.90
C PHE A 381 -23.27 6.67 16.68
N SER A 382 -24.03 6.19 15.68
CA SER A 382 -23.50 5.70 14.41
C SER A 382 -23.60 6.80 13.34
N LEU A 383 -22.50 7.51 13.09
CA LEU A 383 -22.40 8.42 11.95
C LEU A 383 -22.17 7.60 10.68
N ARG A 384 -23.20 7.44 9.84
CA ARG A 384 -23.00 6.98 8.47
C ARG A 384 -22.45 8.15 7.67
N LYS A 385 -21.14 8.13 7.41
CA LYS A 385 -20.52 8.97 6.38
C LYS A 385 -20.21 8.09 5.17
N SER A 386 -20.73 8.46 4.02
CA SER A 386 -20.26 7.94 2.74
C SER A 386 -19.05 8.75 2.32
N PHE A 387 -17.91 8.08 2.19
CA PHE A 387 -16.69 8.69 1.69
C PHE A 387 -16.60 8.45 0.18
N LEU A 388 -16.33 9.52 -0.56
CA LEU A 388 -15.88 9.40 -1.94
C LEU A 388 -14.36 9.20 -1.89
N THR A 389 -13.85 8.14 -2.50
CA THR A 389 -12.40 7.95 -2.66
C THR A 389 -11.87 9.02 -3.59
N ALA A 390 -11.13 9.99 -3.06
CA ALA A 390 -10.43 11.00 -3.84
C ALA A 390 -8.94 10.65 -3.90
N SER A 391 -8.44 10.37 -5.11
CA SER A 391 -7.00 10.50 -5.40
C SER A 391 -6.69 11.97 -5.66
N LYS A 392 -5.45 12.37 -5.37
CA LYS A 392 -4.95 13.72 -5.06
C LYS A 392 -5.38 14.89 -5.96
N ASN A 393 -5.98 14.68 -7.15
CA ASN A 393 -6.21 15.72 -8.16
C ASN A 393 -7.59 15.76 -8.84
N GLY A 394 -8.66 15.16 -8.28
CA GLY A 394 -10.04 15.49 -8.71
C GLY A 394 -10.41 15.29 -10.19
N GLN A 395 -9.65 14.54 -10.98
CA GLN A 395 -10.03 14.08 -12.32
C GLN A 395 -10.12 12.55 -12.34
N LEU A 396 -11.17 12.08 -13.01
CA LEU A 396 -11.75 10.74 -13.03
C LEU A 396 -10.73 9.65 -13.40
N VAL A 397 -10.96 8.47 -12.81
CA VAL A 397 -10.89 7.11 -13.41
C VAL A 397 -9.78 6.94 -14.46
N ASP A 398 -8.87 5.99 -14.25
CA ASP A 398 -8.11 5.37 -15.35
C ASP A 398 -9.11 4.72 -16.33
N GLU A 399 -9.76 5.55 -17.13
CA GLU A 399 -10.53 5.13 -18.28
C GLU A 399 -9.51 4.75 -19.32
N VAL A 400 -9.58 3.50 -19.78
CA VAL A 400 -8.82 3.04 -20.92
C VAL A 400 -9.16 3.97 -22.09
N LEU A 401 -8.23 4.87 -22.45
CA LEU A 401 -8.46 5.91 -23.47
C LEU A 401 -8.79 5.30 -24.82
N GLN A 402 -8.11 4.20 -25.16
CA GLN A 402 -8.38 3.42 -26.36
C GLN A 402 -7.97 1.97 -26.11
N LYS A 403 -8.76 1.02 -26.62
CA LYS A 403 -8.44 -0.41 -26.66
C LYS A 403 -8.32 -0.85 -28.11
N ILE A 404 -7.18 -1.42 -28.47
CA ILE A 404 -6.96 -2.05 -29.77
C ILE A 404 -6.90 -3.56 -29.55
N GLU A 405 -7.92 -4.27 -30.01
CA GLU A 405 -7.95 -5.73 -29.96
C GLU A 405 -7.12 -6.30 -31.11
N LEU A 406 -6.24 -7.26 -30.79
CA LEU A 406 -5.54 -8.04 -31.80
C LEU A 406 -6.42 -9.21 -32.24
N GLU A 407 -6.43 -9.51 -33.54
CA GLU A 407 -7.25 -10.57 -34.13
C GLU A 407 -6.40 -11.77 -34.57
N GLY A 408 -7.04 -12.90 -34.82
CA GLY A 408 -6.38 -14.05 -35.47
C GLY A 408 -5.34 -14.75 -34.60
N ASN A 409 -5.59 -14.84 -33.29
CA ASN A 409 -4.72 -15.51 -32.31
C ASN A 409 -3.29 -14.92 -32.28
N GLU A 410 -3.22 -13.61 -32.44
CA GLU A 410 -1.99 -12.82 -32.37
C GLU A 410 -1.80 -12.25 -30.96
N ALA A 411 -0.59 -12.37 -30.42
CA ALA A 411 -0.21 -11.88 -29.10
C ALA A 411 0.96 -10.89 -29.21
N ALA A 412 0.87 -9.76 -28.51
CA ALA A 412 1.97 -8.81 -28.39
C ALA A 412 3.07 -9.37 -27.48
N MET A 413 4.31 -9.31 -27.95
CA MET A 413 5.50 -9.85 -27.29
C MET A 413 6.52 -8.76 -26.92
N SER A 414 6.55 -7.67 -27.67
CA SER A 414 7.43 -6.52 -27.43
C SER A 414 6.78 -5.22 -27.90
N ALA A 415 7.21 -4.10 -27.32
CA ALA A 415 6.78 -2.78 -27.75
C ALA A 415 7.90 -1.75 -27.55
N ALA A 416 7.97 -0.76 -28.44
CA ALA A 416 8.88 0.37 -28.30
C ALA A 416 8.31 1.62 -28.97
N VAL A 417 8.63 2.79 -28.43
CA VAL A 417 8.42 4.07 -29.10
C VAL A 417 9.70 4.43 -29.85
N VAL A 418 9.59 4.63 -31.16
CA VAL A 418 10.76 4.86 -32.03
C VAL A 418 10.57 6.13 -32.86
N PRO A 419 11.47 7.12 -32.72
CA PRO A 419 11.55 8.24 -33.66
C PRO A 419 12.21 7.80 -34.97
N PHE A 420 11.65 8.19 -36.11
CA PHE A 420 12.23 7.93 -37.43
C PHE A 420 12.79 9.19 -38.09
N THR A 421 14.08 9.20 -38.41
CA THR A 421 14.71 10.34 -39.12
C THR A 421 14.10 10.55 -40.51
N GLY A 422 13.67 9.48 -41.18
CA GLY A 422 12.97 9.57 -42.47
C GLY A 422 11.58 10.21 -42.42
N GLN A 423 11.05 10.47 -41.22
CA GLN A 423 9.77 11.15 -40.96
C GLN A 423 9.98 12.40 -40.09
N ASP A 424 11.06 13.14 -40.34
CA ASP A 424 11.40 14.37 -39.60
C ASP A 424 11.51 14.19 -38.07
N GLY A 425 11.82 12.96 -37.61
CA GLY A 425 11.92 12.63 -36.19
C GLY A 425 10.59 12.32 -35.50
N GLU A 426 9.49 12.19 -36.26
CA GLU A 426 8.20 11.74 -35.73
C GLU A 426 8.33 10.38 -35.02
N SER A 427 7.73 10.28 -33.83
CA SER A 427 7.74 9.06 -33.01
C SER A 427 6.52 8.20 -33.29
N PHE A 428 6.76 6.90 -33.43
CA PHE A 428 5.72 5.89 -33.66
C PHE A 428 5.76 4.84 -32.57
N LEU A 429 4.62 4.21 -32.28
CA LEU A 429 4.55 3.02 -31.44
C LEU A 429 4.71 1.79 -32.33
N LEU A 430 5.70 0.96 -32.04
CA LEU A 430 5.93 -0.31 -32.72
C LEU A 430 5.63 -1.44 -31.76
N VAL A 431 4.84 -2.42 -32.22
CA VAL A 431 4.42 -3.57 -31.44
C VAL A 431 4.80 -4.85 -32.17
N GLY A 432 5.71 -5.63 -31.59
CA GLY A 432 6.12 -6.93 -32.09
C GLY A 432 5.14 -8.00 -31.61
N THR A 433 4.69 -8.85 -32.51
CA THR A 433 3.65 -9.85 -32.24
C THR A 433 4.01 -11.23 -32.79
N GLY A 434 3.45 -12.27 -32.16
CA GLY A 434 3.51 -13.66 -32.63
C GLY A 434 2.13 -14.25 -32.77
N LYS A 435 1.93 -15.10 -33.78
CA LYS A 435 0.65 -15.77 -34.06
C LYS A 435 0.73 -17.26 -33.78
N ASP A 436 -0.35 -17.81 -33.21
CA ASP A 436 -0.46 -19.23 -32.83
C ASP A 436 0.70 -19.69 -31.94
N MET A 437 1.05 -18.83 -30.97
CA MET A 437 2.16 -19.06 -30.05
C MET A 437 1.88 -20.27 -29.14
N ILE A 438 2.74 -21.29 -29.24
CA ILE A 438 2.85 -22.37 -28.26
C ILE A 438 4.17 -22.15 -27.52
N LEU A 439 4.13 -22.01 -26.20
CA LEU A 439 5.33 -21.69 -25.42
C LEU A 439 6.25 -22.89 -25.20
N ASN A 440 5.68 -24.10 -25.03
CA ASN A 440 6.45 -25.31 -24.75
C ASN A 440 5.85 -26.55 -25.45
N PRO A 441 6.56 -27.17 -26.40
CA PRO A 441 7.77 -26.65 -27.06
C PRO A 441 7.46 -25.33 -27.81
N ARG A 442 8.45 -24.43 -27.93
CA ARG A 442 8.26 -23.14 -28.62
C ARG A 442 7.88 -23.38 -30.08
N GLN A 443 6.66 -22.99 -30.46
CA GLN A 443 6.15 -23.01 -31.83
C GLN A 443 5.34 -21.75 -32.10
N PHE A 444 5.23 -21.38 -33.37
CA PHE A 444 4.45 -20.24 -33.86
C PHE A 444 4.16 -20.44 -35.33
N SER A 445 3.15 -19.76 -35.86
CA SER A 445 2.84 -19.78 -37.29
C SER A 445 3.49 -18.61 -38.03
N GLU A 446 3.37 -17.40 -37.47
CA GLU A 446 3.81 -16.15 -38.12
C GLU A 446 4.27 -15.13 -37.06
N GLY A 447 5.18 -14.23 -37.41
CA GLY A 447 5.54 -13.06 -36.60
C GLY A 447 5.26 -11.76 -37.34
N TYR A 448 4.94 -10.68 -36.62
CA TYR A 448 4.73 -9.37 -37.22
C TYR A 448 5.28 -8.22 -36.39
N ILE A 449 5.46 -7.07 -37.04
CA ILE A 449 5.66 -5.77 -36.40
C ILE A 449 4.55 -4.83 -36.89
N HIS A 450 3.72 -4.39 -35.95
CA HIS A 450 2.70 -3.36 -36.17
C HIS A 450 3.31 -1.99 -35.95
N VAL A 451 2.88 -1.01 -36.75
CA VAL A 451 3.27 0.38 -36.60
C VAL A 451 2.02 1.23 -36.40
N TYR A 452 2.03 2.00 -35.33
CA TYR A 452 0.98 2.95 -34.98
C TYR A 452 1.55 4.36 -34.90
N ARG A 453 0.79 5.33 -35.40
CA ARG A 453 1.07 6.76 -35.26
C ARG A 453 0.30 7.30 -34.06
N PHE A 454 0.93 8.16 -33.26
CA PHE A 454 0.24 8.86 -32.18
C PHE A 454 -0.63 9.99 -32.75
N GLN A 455 -1.88 10.04 -32.31
CA GLN A 455 -2.83 11.11 -32.59
C GLN A 455 -3.24 11.77 -31.26
N GLU A 456 -3.81 12.98 -31.35
CA GLU A 456 -4.33 13.72 -30.18
C GLU A 456 -3.36 13.81 -28.99
N ASN A 457 -2.09 14.12 -29.25
CA ASN A 457 -1.01 14.16 -28.23
C ASN A 457 -0.83 12.81 -27.48
N GLY A 458 -1.03 11.69 -28.17
CA GLY A 458 -0.82 10.34 -27.66
C GLY A 458 -2.05 9.70 -27.00
N ARG A 459 -3.23 10.34 -27.08
CA ARG A 459 -4.48 9.77 -26.55
C ARG A 459 -5.09 8.71 -27.47
N GLU A 460 -4.80 8.80 -28.76
CA GLU A 460 -5.24 7.84 -29.76
C GLU A 460 -4.05 7.31 -30.58
N LEU A 461 -4.21 6.10 -31.10
CA LEU A 461 -3.29 5.38 -31.94
C LEU A 461 -3.96 5.08 -33.28
N GLU A 462 -3.35 5.56 -34.35
CA GLU A 462 -3.74 5.27 -35.74
C GLU A 462 -2.88 4.14 -36.28
N PHE A 463 -3.51 3.05 -36.73
CA PHE A 463 -2.79 1.95 -37.39
C PHE A 463 -2.27 2.37 -38.77
N ILE A 464 -0.96 2.19 -39.01
CA ILE A 464 -0.33 2.53 -40.28
C ILE A 464 -0.19 1.29 -41.18
N HIS A 465 0.56 0.30 -40.72
CA HIS A 465 0.73 -0.96 -41.44
C HIS A 465 1.26 -2.08 -40.53
N LYS A 466 1.14 -3.32 -41.00
CA LYS A 466 1.65 -4.53 -40.34
C LYS A 466 2.66 -5.23 -41.25
N THR A 467 3.90 -5.37 -40.78
CA THR A 467 4.99 -6.02 -41.53
C THR A 467 5.18 -7.45 -41.05
N LYS A 468 5.10 -8.43 -41.94
CA LYS A 468 5.39 -9.83 -41.62
C LYS A 468 6.90 -10.05 -41.47
N VAL A 469 7.28 -10.82 -40.47
CA VAL A 469 8.67 -11.23 -40.17
C VAL A 469 8.73 -12.75 -39.96
N GLU A 470 9.94 -13.29 -39.96
CA GLU A 470 10.26 -14.70 -39.98
C GLU A 470 9.98 -15.39 -38.63
N GLU A 471 10.18 -14.66 -37.53
CA GLU A 471 9.87 -15.11 -36.17
C GLU A 471 9.20 -13.98 -35.36
N PRO A 472 8.49 -14.29 -34.26
CA PRO A 472 7.98 -13.28 -33.34
C PRO A 472 9.11 -12.36 -32.82
N PRO A 473 8.99 -11.02 -32.96
CA PRO A 473 9.97 -10.08 -32.41
C PRO A 473 9.84 -10.01 -30.89
N MET A 474 10.89 -10.41 -30.19
CA MET A 474 10.89 -10.48 -28.73
C MET A 474 11.50 -9.23 -28.07
N ALA A 475 12.21 -8.41 -28.84
CA ALA A 475 12.78 -7.16 -28.36
C ALA A 475 12.79 -6.09 -29.45
N LEU A 476 12.44 -4.86 -29.07
CA LEU A 476 12.44 -3.68 -29.95
C LEU A 476 13.09 -2.53 -29.20
N VAL A 477 13.91 -1.74 -29.89
CA VAL A 477 14.50 -0.52 -29.33
C VAL A 477 14.72 0.52 -30.42
N ALA A 478 14.56 1.80 -30.07
CA ALA A 478 14.93 2.90 -30.94
C ALA A 478 16.45 2.93 -31.09
N PHE A 479 16.95 2.98 -32.33
CA PHE A 479 18.37 3.01 -32.64
C PHE A 479 18.66 4.01 -33.74
N GLN A 480 19.23 5.16 -33.38
CA GLN A 480 19.71 6.19 -34.33
C GLN A 480 18.67 6.58 -35.38
N GLY A 481 17.46 6.94 -34.92
CA GLY A 481 16.37 7.36 -35.82
C GLY A 481 15.78 6.23 -36.68
N ARG A 482 16.03 4.97 -36.29
CA ARG A 482 15.57 3.74 -36.92
C ARG A 482 15.13 2.74 -35.84
N LEU A 483 14.50 1.64 -36.24
CA LEU A 483 14.16 0.54 -35.34
C LEU A 483 15.28 -0.50 -35.33
N ALA A 484 15.73 -0.93 -34.15
CA ALA A 484 16.43 -2.19 -33.98
C ALA A 484 15.47 -3.25 -33.42
N ALA A 485 15.42 -4.42 -34.05
CA ALA A 485 14.51 -5.51 -33.71
C ALA A 485 15.26 -6.83 -33.54
N GLY A 486 14.97 -7.53 -32.44
CA GLY A 486 15.44 -8.88 -32.16
C GLY A 486 14.41 -9.91 -32.62
N ILE A 487 14.72 -10.62 -33.70
CA ILE A 487 13.83 -11.58 -34.35
C ILE A 487 14.54 -12.93 -34.38
N GLY A 488 14.11 -13.86 -33.51
CA GLY A 488 14.82 -15.13 -33.33
C GLY A 488 16.26 -14.88 -32.88
N LYS A 489 17.21 -15.38 -33.65
CA LYS A 489 18.67 -15.20 -33.44
C LYS A 489 19.24 -13.92 -34.05
N ALA A 490 18.45 -13.24 -34.88
CA ALA A 490 18.92 -12.15 -35.73
C ALA A 490 18.56 -10.77 -35.15
N LEU A 491 19.58 -9.91 -35.01
CA LEU A 491 19.40 -8.48 -34.79
C LEU A 491 19.25 -7.79 -36.15
N ARG A 492 18.24 -6.92 -36.28
CA ARG A 492 17.93 -6.25 -37.54
C ARG A 492 17.65 -4.77 -37.36
N ILE A 493 18.13 -3.97 -38.29
CA ILE A 493 17.79 -2.55 -38.38
C ILE A 493 16.74 -2.34 -39.46
N TYR A 494 15.65 -1.67 -39.10
CA TYR A 494 14.55 -1.32 -39.97
C TYR A 494 14.37 0.19 -40.05
N ASP A 495 13.95 0.64 -41.22
CA ASP A 495 13.49 2.01 -41.46
C ASP A 495 12.00 2.00 -41.82
N LEU A 496 11.33 3.14 -41.64
CA LEU A 496 9.89 3.23 -41.91
C LEU A 496 9.64 3.37 -43.41
N GLY A 497 8.86 2.46 -43.98
CA GLY A 497 8.36 2.54 -45.35
C GLY A 497 6.86 2.80 -45.39
N LEU A 498 6.34 3.15 -46.57
CA LEU A 498 4.92 3.50 -46.72
C LEU A 498 3.95 2.32 -46.49
N LYS A 499 4.41 1.08 -46.76
CA LYS A 499 3.56 -0.14 -46.69
C LYS A 499 4.10 -1.21 -45.75
N GLN A 500 5.38 -1.12 -45.41
CA GLN A 500 6.09 -2.09 -44.59
C GLN A 500 7.39 -1.47 -44.09
N LEU A 501 7.93 -2.02 -43.01
CA LEU A 501 9.28 -1.71 -42.56
C LEU A 501 10.32 -2.23 -43.57
N LEU A 502 11.33 -1.41 -43.85
CA LEU A 502 12.39 -1.72 -44.81
C LEU A 502 13.67 -2.14 -44.07
N ARG A 503 14.06 -3.40 -44.20
CA ARG A 503 15.30 -3.92 -43.60
C ARG A 503 16.52 -3.23 -44.22
N LYS A 504 17.36 -2.64 -43.37
CA LYS A 504 18.60 -1.93 -43.77
C LYS A 504 19.85 -2.75 -43.47
N SER A 505 19.88 -3.43 -42.33
CA SER A 505 21.01 -4.25 -41.90
C SER A 505 20.52 -5.42 -41.05
N HIS A 506 21.31 -6.49 -40.99
CA HIS A 506 21.03 -7.64 -40.11
C HIS A 506 22.30 -8.41 -39.79
N VAL A 507 22.30 -9.11 -38.65
CA VAL A 507 23.31 -10.09 -38.27
C VAL A 507 22.67 -11.15 -37.35
N GLU A 508 23.08 -12.41 -37.48
CA GLU A 508 22.80 -13.42 -36.45
C GLU A 508 23.81 -13.27 -35.32
N VAL A 509 23.33 -13.02 -34.12
CA VAL A 509 24.18 -12.66 -32.96
C VAL A 509 23.84 -13.47 -31.72
N ALA A 510 22.58 -13.84 -31.54
CA ALA A 510 22.15 -14.62 -30.38
C ALA A 510 22.23 -16.12 -30.68
N PRO A 511 22.88 -16.93 -29.82
CA PRO A 511 22.94 -18.37 -30.02
C PRO A 511 21.57 -19.08 -29.99
N GLN A 512 20.62 -18.57 -29.20
CA GLN A 512 19.30 -19.15 -28.96
C GLN A 512 18.17 -18.23 -29.45
N LEU A 513 17.97 -17.11 -28.76
CA LEU A 513 16.83 -16.20 -28.97
C LEU A 513 17.14 -14.86 -28.30
N ILE A 514 17.00 -13.77 -29.05
CA ILE A 514 17.10 -12.41 -28.49
C ILE A 514 15.88 -12.14 -27.61
N VAL A 515 16.08 -11.71 -26.38
CA VAL A 515 15.01 -11.41 -25.41
C VAL A 515 15.04 -9.97 -24.88
N SER A 516 16.16 -9.27 -25.05
CA SER A 516 16.27 -7.86 -24.66
C SER A 516 17.23 -7.12 -25.57
N LEU A 517 16.96 -5.84 -25.83
CA LEU A 517 17.85 -4.94 -26.55
C LEU A 517 18.01 -3.62 -25.78
N ASN A 518 19.24 -3.14 -25.70
CA ASN A 518 19.55 -1.79 -25.24
C ASN A 518 20.57 -1.17 -26.17
N THR A 519 20.71 0.16 -26.14
CA THR A 519 21.66 0.86 -27.01
C THR A 519 22.21 2.12 -26.35
N GLN A 520 23.44 2.46 -26.71
CA GLN A 520 24.07 3.73 -26.41
C GLN A 520 25.03 4.09 -27.54
N GLY A 521 24.87 5.28 -28.14
CA GLY A 521 25.69 5.71 -29.26
C GLY A 521 25.56 4.79 -30.49
N ILE A 522 26.66 4.15 -30.86
CA ILE A 522 26.74 3.20 -32.00
C ILE A 522 26.67 1.73 -31.58
N ARG A 523 26.50 1.45 -30.28
CA ARG A 523 26.53 0.09 -29.73
C ARG A 523 25.16 -0.39 -29.29
N LEU A 524 24.89 -1.66 -29.52
CA LEU A 524 23.72 -2.36 -29.03
C LEU A 524 24.15 -3.49 -28.11
N VAL A 525 23.43 -3.64 -27.00
CA VAL A 525 23.47 -4.82 -26.13
C VAL A 525 22.38 -5.76 -26.57
N VAL A 526 22.75 -7.01 -26.82
CA VAL A 526 21.82 -8.08 -27.18
C VAL A 526 21.79 -9.10 -26.04
N GLY A 527 20.65 -9.18 -25.35
CA GLY A 527 20.43 -10.24 -24.36
C GLY A 527 19.88 -11.49 -25.04
N ASP A 528 20.57 -12.61 -24.87
CA ASP A 528 20.14 -13.94 -25.30
C ASP A 528 19.38 -14.64 -24.16
N LEU A 529 18.41 -15.47 -24.52
CA LEU A 529 17.58 -16.26 -23.60
C LEU A 529 18.39 -17.16 -22.65
N GLN A 530 19.60 -17.58 -23.04
CA GLN A 530 20.40 -18.56 -22.30
C GLN A 530 21.88 -18.19 -22.13
N GLN A 531 22.49 -17.47 -23.07
CA GLN A 531 23.94 -17.24 -23.15
C GLN A 531 24.38 -15.85 -22.66
N GLY A 532 23.55 -15.18 -21.84
CA GLY A 532 23.87 -13.86 -21.32
C GLY A 532 23.74 -12.77 -22.36
N VAL A 533 24.77 -11.93 -22.49
CA VAL A 533 24.76 -10.76 -23.37
C VAL A 533 25.87 -10.78 -24.40
N THR A 534 25.57 -10.24 -25.59
CA THR A 534 26.51 -10.02 -26.69
C THR A 534 26.43 -8.55 -27.10
N MET A 535 27.57 -7.89 -27.25
CA MET A 535 27.62 -6.52 -27.73
C MET A 535 27.85 -6.48 -29.24
N VAL A 536 27.12 -5.59 -29.89
CA VAL A 536 27.18 -5.36 -31.33
C VAL A 536 27.50 -3.89 -31.57
N VAL A 537 28.46 -3.61 -32.43
CA VAL A 537 28.71 -2.26 -32.94
C VAL A 537 28.08 -2.11 -34.31
N PHE A 538 27.49 -0.94 -34.58
CA PHE A 538 27.02 -0.57 -35.91
C PHE A 538 28.07 0.23 -36.65
N ASP A 539 28.63 -0.38 -37.70
CA ASP A 539 29.57 0.27 -38.60
C ASP A 539 28.79 1.07 -39.65
N HIS A 540 28.95 2.40 -39.61
CA HIS A 540 28.27 3.33 -40.51
C HIS A 540 28.84 3.34 -41.94
N GLU A 541 30.13 3.03 -42.10
CA GLU A 541 30.80 3.01 -43.41
C GLU A 541 30.29 1.82 -44.23
N TYR A 542 30.23 0.64 -43.61
CA TYR A 542 29.77 -0.58 -44.27
C TYR A 542 28.28 -0.88 -44.08
N GLN A 543 27.57 -0.09 -43.24
CA GLN A 543 26.17 -0.31 -42.83
C GLN A 543 25.95 -1.73 -42.26
N LYS A 544 26.92 -2.22 -41.47
CA LYS A 544 26.93 -3.58 -40.92
C LYS A 544 26.84 -3.58 -39.39
N LEU A 545 26.19 -4.61 -38.87
CA LEU A 545 26.20 -4.96 -37.46
C LEU A 545 27.32 -5.97 -37.21
N ILE A 546 28.21 -5.70 -36.26
CA ILE A 546 29.39 -6.52 -35.98
C ILE A 546 29.40 -6.91 -34.49
N PRO A 547 29.17 -8.20 -34.14
CA PRO A 547 29.36 -8.67 -32.78
C PRO A 547 30.85 -8.71 -32.44
N PHE A 548 31.26 -8.08 -31.35
CA PHE A 548 32.69 -7.94 -31.01
C PHE A 548 33.06 -8.50 -29.63
N ILE A 549 32.08 -8.73 -28.76
CA ILE A 549 32.28 -9.30 -27.42
C ILE A 549 31.01 -9.99 -26.90
N ASP A 550 31.19 -11.10 -26.19
CA ASP A 550 30.12 -11.90 -25.59
C ASP A 550 30.46 -12.35 -24.16
N ASP A 551 29.46 -12.89 -23.47
CA ASP A 551 29.58 -13.35 -22.08
C ASP A 551 30.44 -14.61 -21.94
N THR A 552 30.94 -14.81 -20.73
CA THR A 552 31.76 -15.98 -20.36
C THR A 552 30.92 -17.14 -19.83
N ILE A 553 29.75 -16.84 -19.25
CA ILE A 553 28.87 -17.83 -18.64
C ILE A 553 27.46 -17.76 -19.23
N ALA A 554 26.75 -18.88 -19.18
CA ALA A 554 25.35 -18.93 -19.56
C ALA A 554 24.49 -18.21 -18.51
N ARG A 555 23.78 -17.16 -18.93
CA ARG A 555 22.78 -16.44 -18.12
C ARG A 555 21.46 -16.46 -18.84
N TRP A 556 20.41 -16.87 -18.12
CA TRP A 556 19.07 -16.95 -18.68
C TRP A 556 18.37 -15.60 -18.59
N THR A 557 18.83 -14.67 -19.41
CA THR A 557 18.53 -13.23 -19.32
C THR A 557 17.02 -12.96 -19.33
N THR A 558 16.57 -12.11 -18.40
CA THR A 558 15.19 -11.64 -18.32
C THR A 558 15.08 -10.15 -18.63
N CYS A 559 16.04 -9.35 -18.14
CA CYS A 559 16.10 -7.93 -18.38
C CYS A 559 17.57 -7.45 -18.40
N THR A 560 17.84 -6.40 -19.17
CA THR A 560 19.15 -5.74 -19.23
C THR A 560 19.01 -4.23 -19.25
N ALA A 561 20.04 -3.51 -18.83
CA ALA A 561 20.19 -2.07 -18.99
C ALA A 561 21.66 -1.69 -19.12
N MET A 562 21.97 -0.73 -20.00
CA MET A 562 23.29 -0.09 -20.01
C MET A 562 23.41 0.87 -18.83
N VAL A 563 24.42 0.69 -17.98
CA VAL A 563 24.66 1.59 -16.84
C VAL A 563 25.63 2.70 -17.21
N ASP A 564 26.57 2.40 -18.10
CA ASP A 564 27.44 3.31 -18.80
C ASP A 564 27.70 2.76 -20.21
N TYR A 565 28.58 3.41 -20.99
CA TYR A 565 28.91 2.93 -22.33
C TYR A 565 29.49 1.51 -22.28
N GLU A 566 30.17 1.16 -21.17
CA GLU A 566 31.01 -0.02 -21.03
C GLU A 566 30.47 -1.20 -20.26
N SER A 567 29.36 -0.99 -19.58
CA SER A 567 28.88 -1.90 -18.58
C SER A 567 27.39 -2.11 -18.73
N VAL A 568 27.00 -3.37 -18.60
CA VAL A 568 25.62 -3.83 -18.70
C VAL A 568 25.24 -4.45 -17.38
N ALA A 569 24.17 -3.95 -16.79
CA ALA A 569 23.48 -4.61 -15.70
C ALA A 569 22.37 -5.50 -16.26
N GLY A 570 22.12 -6.63 -15.61
CA GLY A 570 21.03 -7.51 -16.00
C GLY A 570 20.58 -8.44 -14.89
N GLY A 571 19.47 -9.10 -15.17
CA GLY A 571 18.90 -10.13 -14.34
C GLY A 571 18.65 -11.41 -15.13
N ASP A 572 18.52 -12.53 -14.42
CA ASP A 572 18.17 -13.81 -15.03
C ASP A 572 17.02 -14.52 -14.33
N LYS A 573 16.44 -15.52 -15.03
CA LYS A 573 15.27 -16.28 -14.58
C LYS A 573 15.48 -17.04 -13.27
N PHE A 574 16.72 -17.17 -12.81
CA PHE A 574 17.05 -17.88 -11.59
C PHE A 574 17.16 -16.96 -10.38
N GLY A 575 16.91 -15.66 -10.53
CA GLY A 575 16.92 -14.71 -9.41
C GLY A 575 18.28 -14.05 -9.16
N ASN A 576 19.17 -14.04 -10.15
CA ASN A 576 20.45 -13.35 -10.04
C ASN A 576 20.40 -11.96 -10.67
N LEU A 577 21.15 -11.04 -10.07
CA LEU A 577 21.54 -9.75 -10.62
C LEU A 577 23.04 -9.78 -10.92
N TRP A 578 23.44 -9.18 -12.03
CA TRP A 578 24.83 -9.14 -12.44
C TRP A 578 25.17 -7.85 -13.17
N ILE A 579 26.43 -7.47 -13.11
CA ILE A 579 27.01 -6.39 -13.91
C ILE A 579 28.23 -6.96 -14.60
N VAL A 580 28.27 -6.80 -15.92
CA VAL A 580 29.40 -7.17 -16.77
C VAL A 580 29.94 -5.90 -17.42
N ARG A 581 31.26 -5.85 -17.61
CA ARG A 581 31.96 -4.76 -18.28
C ARG A 581 32.89 -5.35 -19.32
N TYR A 582 33.02 -4.71 -20.47
CA TYR A 582 34.01 -5.16 -21.45
C TYR A 582 35.40 -4.55 -21.20
N PRO A 583 36.48 -5.19 -21.68
CA PRO A 583 37.83 -4.62 -21.60
C PRO A 583 38.00 -3.35 -22.43
N GLU A 584 38.72 -2.36 -21.90
CA GLU A 584 38.93 -1.04 -22.54
C GLU A 584 39.54 -1.16 -23.95
N LYS A 585 40.48 -2.10 -24.15
CA LYS A 585 41.10 -2.35 -25.46
C LYS A 585 40.07 -2.79 -26.52
N ALA A 586 39.19 -3.72 -26.16
CA ALA A 586 38.13 -4.19 -27.05
C ALA A 586 37.11 -3.07 -27.34
N SER A 587 36.89 -2.17 -26.38
CA SER A 587 36.09 -0.95 -26.57
C SER A 587 36.70 -0.05 -27.65
N GLN A 588 37.98 0.28 -27.54
CA GLN A 588 38.65 1.19 -28.47
C GLN A 588 38.67 0.60 -29.89
N GLU A 589 39.03 -0.68 -30.03
CA GLU A 589 39.01 -1.39 -31.32
C GLU A 589 37.61 -1.42 -31.95
N ALA A 590 36.55 -1.48 -31.14
CA ALA A 590 35.17 -1.47 -31.62
C ALA A 590 34.76 -0.14 -32.25
N ASP A 591 35.23 0.99 -31.71
CA ASP A 591 34.87 2.34 -32.18
C ASP A 591 35.73 2.84 -33.34
N GLU A 592 36.96 2.33 -33.51
CA GLU A 592 37.87 2.70 -34.61
C GLU A 592 37.32 2.32 -35.99
N GLY A 593 36.42 1.33 -36.06
CA GLY A 593 35.74 0.91 -37.29
C GLY A 593 36.64 0.21 -38.32
N GLY A 594 36.02 -0.41 -39.33
CA GLY A 594 36.73 -0.98 -40.48
C GLY A 594 37.27 -2.41 -40.31
N ASN A 595 38.39 -2.69 -40.99
CA ASN A 595 38.87 -4.05 -41.29
C ASN A 595 39.32 -4.92 -40.08
N PRO A 596 39.80 -4.39 -38.93
CA PRO A 596 40.28 -5.23 -37.82
C PRO A 596 39.21 -6.13 -37.21
N LEU A 597 38.02 -5.59 -36.94
CA LEU A 597 36.89 -6.36 -36.38
C LEU A 597 36.26 -7.30 -37.41
N LEU A 598 36.17 -6.85 -38.67
CA LEU A 598 35.62 -7.66 -39.75
C LEU A 598 36.45 -8.92 -40.05
N ASN A 599 37.75 -8.88 -39.74
CA ASN A 599 38.68 -10.02 -39.89
C ASN A 599 39.07 -10.67 -38.56
N ALA A 600 38.48 -10.24 -37.44
CA ALA A 600 38.77 -10.84 -36.15
C ALA A 600 38.32 -12.31 -36.15
N ARG A 601 39.17 -13.18 -35.61
CA ARG A 601 38.84 -14.61 -35.53
C ARG A 601 37.90 -14.84 -34.36
N ASP A 602 36.84 -15.61 -34.60
CA ASP A 602 35.97 -16.12 -33.55
C ASP A 602 36.81 -16.81 -32.48
N TYR A 603 36.51 -16.49 -31.22
CA TYR A 603 37.08 -17.16 -30.07
C TYR A 603 36.03 -18.10 -29.48
N LEU A 604 36.37 -19.38 -29.25
CA LEU A 604 35.48 -20.41 -28.68
C LEU A 604 34.06 -20.46 -29.32
N HIS A 605 33.97 -20.35 -30.65
CA HIS A 605 32.69 -20.34 -31.39
C HIS A 605 31.73 -19.19 -31.01
N GLY A 606 32.28 -18.07 -30.54
CA GLY A 606 31.55 -16.84 -30.23
C GLY A 606 32.32 -15.61 -30.70
N ALA A 607 32.08 -14.47 -30.07
CA ALA A 607 32.73 -13.22 -30.43
C ALA A 607 34.27 -13.28 -30.17
N PRO A 608 35.05 -12.34 -30.73
CA PRO A 608 36.51 -12.32 -30.54
C PRO A 608 36.96 -12.06 -29.08
N ASN A 609 36.16 -11.31 -28.31
CA ASN A 609 36.48 -10.90 -26.95
C ASN A 609 35.45 -11.41 -25.94
N ARG A 610 35.79 -11.36 -24.64
CA ARG A 610 34.93 -11.78 -23.54
C ARG A 610 34.69 -10.69 -22.51
N LEU A 611 33.48 -10.68 -21.94
CA LEU A 611 33.09 -9.76 -20.87
C LEU A 611 33.68 -10.13 -19.52
N ASP A 612 34.10 -9.12 -18.76
CA ASP A 612 34.51 -9.24 -17.37
C ASP A 612 33.30 -9.09 -16.45
N SER A 613 33.10 -10.04 -15.53
CA SER A 613 32.08 -9.89 -14.48
C SER A 613 32.56 -8.88 -13.43
N VAL A 614 31.81 -7.79 -13.24
CA VAL A 614 32.08 -6.76 -12.24
C VAL A 614 31.32 -7.07 -10.95
N ALA A 615 30.04 -7.40 -11.07
CA ALA A 615 29.20 -7.74 -9.94
C ALA A 615 28.33 -8.97 -10.21
N HIS A 616 28.03 -9.73 -9.15
CA HIS A 616 27.08 -10.84 -9.16
C HIS A 616 26.44 -11.00 -7.78
N TYR A 617 25.12 -11.12 -7.74
CA TYR A 617 24.36 -11.19 -6.50
C TYR A 617 23.05 -11.97 -6.69
N PHE A 618 22.76 -12.92 -5.81
CA PHE A 618 21.50 -13.64 -5.78
C PHE A 618 20.46 -12.88 -4.95
N ALA A 619 19.44 -12.35 -5.63
CA ALA A 619 18.32 -11.62 -5.04
C ALA A 619 17.14 -12.53 -4.67
N GLN A 620 17.16 -13.79 -5.10
CA GLN A 620 16.11 -14.80 -4.98
C GLN A 620 14.84 -14.50 -5.79
N ASP A 621 14.33 -13.26 -5.77
CA ASP A 621 13.25 -12.85 -6.67
C ASP A 621 13.78 -12.71 -8.10
N ILE A 622 12.95 -13.08 -9.08
CA ILE A 622 13.34 -13.08 -10.50
C ILE A 622 13.24 -11.66 -11.04
N PRO A 623 14.34 -11.01 -11.46
CA PRO A 623 14.28 -9.66 -11.98
C PRO A 623 13.49 -9.61 -13.29
N THR A 624 12.48 -8.75 -13.36
CA THR A 624 11.62 -8.54 -14.53
C THR A 624 11.93 -7.26 -15.27
N SER A 625 12.47 -6.25 -14.58
CA SER A 625 12.99 -5.03 -15.19
C SER A 625 14.18 -4.50 -14.41
N ILE A 626 15.07 -3.78 -15.10
CA ILE A 626 16.23 -3.13 -14.52
C ILE A 626 16.49 -1.83 -15.28
N THR A 627 16.81 -0.75 -14.59
CA THR A 627 17.14 0.53 -15.20
C THR A 627 18.07 1.34 -14.30
N LYS A 628 18.90 2.19 -14.91
CA LYS A 628 19.58 3.25 -14.18
C LYS A 628 18.62 4.43 -13.99
N ALA A 629 18.54 4.98 -12.78
CA ALA A 629 17.69 6.11 -12.46
C ALA A 629 18.26 6.94 -11.31
N SER A 630 17.76 8.16 -11.14
CA SER A 630 17.98 8.98 -9.95
C SER A 630 16.66 9.10 -9.20
N LEU A 631 16.59 8.57 -7.98
CA LEU A 631 15.37 8.53 -7.17
C LEU A 631 15.17 9.80 -6.32
N VAL A 632 16.26 10.50 -6.01
CA VAL A 632 16.27 11.69 -5.15
C VAL A 632 16.84 12.86 -5.94
N VAL A 633 16.22 14.04 -5.84
CA VAL A 633 16.71 15.25 -6.52
C VAL A 633 18.11 15.60 -6.01
N GLY A 634 19.09 15.62 -6.92
CA GLY A 634 20.51 15.82 -6.57
C GLY A 634 21.16 14.60 -5.89
N GLY A 635 20.44 13.48 -5.81
CA GLY A 635 20.95 12.19 -5.36
C GLY A 635 21.76 11.48 -6.43
N GLN A 636 22.49 10.46 -6.01
CA GLN A 636 23.36 9.67 -6.89
C GLN A 636 22.54 8.78 -7.83
N ASP A 637 23.06 8.53 -9.03
CA ASP A 637 22.51 7.50 -9.93
C ASP A 637 22.57 6.13 -9.24
N VAL A 638 21.46 5.41 -9.30
CA VAL A 638 21.29 4.06 -8.77
C VAL A 638 20.77 3.12 -9.86
N ILE A 639 20.93 1.82 -9.65
CA ILE A 639 20.27 0.82 -10.49
C ILE A 639 19.02 0.35 -9.75
N VAL A 640 17.85 0.62 -10.33
CA VAL A 640 16.55 0.17 -9.81
C VAL A 640 16.14 -1.08 -10.57
N TRP A 641 15.63 -2.08 -9.85
CA TRP A 641 15.12 -3.30 -10.45
C TRP A 641 13.79 -3.71 -9.82
N SER A 642 12.96 -4.39 -10.60
CA SER A 642 11.72 -5.01 -10.12
C SER A 642 11.83 -6.53 -10.20
N GLY A 643 11.25 -7.21 -9.22
CA GLY A 643 11.17 -8.66 -9.15
C GLY A 643 9.75 -9.18 -9.39
N LEU A 644 9.65 -10.42 -9.88
CA LEU A 644 8.39 -11.09 -10.20
C LEU A 644 7.46 -11.22 -8.98
N GLN A 645 7.99 -11.36 -7.77
CA GLN A 645 7.22 -11.48 -6.53
C GLN A 645 6.78 -10.13 -5.96
N GLY A 646 7.10 -9.01 -6.62
CA GLY A 646 6.75 -7.66 -6.21
C GLY A 646 7.89 -6.89 -5.55
N THR A 647 9.10 -7.44 -5.53
CA THR A 647 10.28 -6.74 -5.00
C THR A 647 10.58 -5.50 -5.83
N ILE A 648 10.88 -4.38 -5.17
CA ILE A 648 11.48 -3.19 -5.79
C ILE A 648 12.81 -2.95 -5.08
N GLY A 649 13.90 -3.29 -5.75
CA GLY A 649 15.24 -3.21 -5.19
C GLY A 649 16.09 -2.13 -5.83
N VAL A 650 17.14 -1.72 -5.11
CA VAL A 650 18.08 -0.70 -5.55
C VAL A 650 19.51 -1.17 -5.29
N LEU A 651 20.38 -1.06 -6.30
CA LEU A 651 21.83 -1.18 -6.14
C LEU A 651 22.43 0.22 -6.09
N ILE A 652 23.03 0.56 -4.96
CA ILE A 652 23.58 1.90 -4.68
C ILE A 652 25.11 1.82 -4.80
N PRO A 653 25.74 2.56 -5.73
CA PRO A 653 27.19 2.66 -5.77
C PRO A 653 27.72 3.47 -4.56
N PHE A 654 28.75 2.95 -3.89
CA PHE A 654 29.41 3.70 -2.82
C PHE A 654 30.14 4.93 -3.35
N VAL A 655 30.10 6.02 -2.58
CA VAL A 655 30.76 7.29 -2.94
C VAL A 655 32.27 7.21 -2.69
N THR A 656 32.66 6.58 -1.58
CA THR A 656 34.07 6.45 -1.19
C THR A 656 34.43 5.02 -0.88
N ARG A 657 35.73 4.69 -0.97
CA ARG A 657 36.24 3.37 -0.63
C ARG A 657 36.07 3.08 0.86
N GLU A 658 36.21 4.10 1.71
CA GLU A 658 36.02 3.99 3.15
C GLU A 658 34.57 3.63 3.52
N ASP A 659 33.59 4.08 2.72
CA ASP A 659 32.20 3.65 2.89
C ASP A 659 32.04 2.17 2.53
N ALA A 660 32.62 1.73 1.41
CA ALA A 660 32.57 0.33 1.00
C ALA A 660 33.25 -0.60 2.03
N ASP A 661 34.45 -0.26 2.50
CA ASP A 661 35.18 -1.04 3.51
C ASP A 661 34.42 -1.09 4.84
N PHE A 662 33.77 0.02 5.23
CA PHE A 662 32.92 0.07 6.42
C PHE A 662 31.72 -0.88 6.31
N PHE A 663 30.96 -0.81 5.21
CA PHE A 663 29.79 -1.67 5.03
C PHE A 663 30.17 -3.14 4.84
N HIS A 664 31.33 -3.42 4.25
CA HIS A 664 31.82 -4.79 4.10
C HIS A 664 32.14 -5.39 5.47
N THR A 665 32.85 -4.63 6.31
CA THR A 665 33.17 -5.06 7.67
C THR A 665 31.89 -5.22 8.50
N LEU A 666 30.95 -4.28 8.40
CA LEU A 666 29.65 -4.39 9.07
C LEU A 666 28.88 -5.64 8.63
N GLU A 667 28.81 -5.93 7.33
CA GLU A 667 28.14 -7.13 6.81
C GLU A 667 28.77 -8.40 7.36
N VAL A 668 30.11 -8.50 7.39
CA VAL A 668 30.82 -9.65 7.96
C VAL A 668 30.46 -9.86 9.43
N GLN A 669 30.41 -8.79 10.21
CA GLN A 669 29.99 -8.84 11.62
C GLN A 669 28.53 -9.28 11.77
N MET A 670 27.64 -8.71 10.95
CA MET A 670 26.22 -9.06 10.96
C MET A 670 25.98 -10.54 10.63
N ARG A 671 26.74 -11.11 9.69
CA ARG A 671 26.65 -12.55 9.37
C ARG A 671 26.99 -13.45 10.55
N ALA A 672 27.90 -13.03 11.42
CA ALA A 672 28.29 -13.80 12.60
C ALA A 672 27.26 -13.66 13.74
N GLU A 673 26.72 -12.46 13.92
CA GLU A 673 25.91 -12.10 15.09
C GLU A 673 24.38 -12.24 14.88
N ASP A 674 23.88 -12.05 13.66
CA ASP A 674 22.46 -12.20 13.28
C ASP A 674 22.31 -13.35 12.30
N GLN A 675 22.33 -14.58 12.82
CA GLN A 675 22.25 -15.79 11.99
C GLN A 675 20.89 -15.91 11.30
N SER A 676 20.88 -16.52 10.12
CA SER A 676 19.65 -16.76 9.38
C SER A 676 18.65 -17.59 10.21
N PRO A 677 17.38 -17.18 10.30
CA PRO A 677 16.37 -17.90 11.08
C PRO A 677 16.10 -19.32 10.54
N VAL A 678 16.50 -19.61 9.30
CA VAL A 678 16.37 -20.93 8.65
C VAL A 678 17.70 -21.67 8.55
N GLY A 679 18.73 -21.21 9.26
CA GLY A 679 20.05 -21.87 9.30
C GLY A 679 20.85 -21.81 8.00
N ARG A 680 20.50 -20.91 7.07
CA ARG A 680 21.27 -20.67 5.84
C ARG A 680 22.47 -19.78 6.13
N ASP A 681 23.61 -20.11 5.53
CA ASP A 681 24.75 -19.19 5.47
C ASP A 681 24.45 -18.06 4.47
N TYR A 682 24.58 -16.80 4.90
CA TYR A 682 24.26 -15.63 4.08
C TYR A 682 25.13 -15.51 2.84
N LEU A 683 26.43 -15.79 2.94
CA LEU A 683 27.34 -15.65 1.81
C LEU A 683 27.07 -16.74 0.77
N MET A 684 26.82 -17.97 1.21
CA MET A 684 26.41 -19.08 0.34
C MET A 684 25.04 -18.85 -0.28
N TYR A 685 24.11 -18.23 0.46
CA TYR A 685 22.80 -17.87 -0.05
C TYR A 685 22.90 -16.78 -1.13
N ARG A 686 23.57 -15.66 -0.85
CA ARG A 686 23.75 -14.58 -1.84
C ARG A 686 24.65 -14.99 -3.02
N GLY A 687 25.43 -16.06 -2.86
CA GLY A 687 26.25 -16.68 -3.89
C GLY A 687 25.69 -17.99 -4.44
N TYR A 688 24.35 -18.16 -4.46
CA TYR A 688 23.69 -19.45 -4.74
C TYR A 688 24.18 -20.15 -6.01
N TYR A 689 24.32 -19.41 -7.11
CA TYR A 689 24.76 -19.94 -8.41
C TYR A 689 26.19 -19.54 -8.75
N VAL A 690 26.54 -18.27 -8.52
CA VAL A 690 27.87 -17.71 -8.73
C VAL A 690 28.27 -16.97 -7.46
N PRO A 691 29.53 -17.08 -7.01
CA PRO A 691 29.99 -16.38 -5.82
C PRO A 691 29.70 -14.87 -5.87
N VAL A 692 29.31 -14.32 -4.72
CA VAL A 692 29.04 -12.89 -4.57
C VAL A 692 30.27 -12.09 -5.02
N LYS A 693 30.05 -11.10 -5.87
CA LYS A 693 31.09 -10.18 -6.32
C LYS A 693 30.56 -8.76 -6.33
N GLY A 694 31.29 -7.82 -5.74
CA GLY A 694 31.03 -6.38 -5.87
C GLY A 694 29.72 -5.87 -5.26
N VAL A 695 29.02 -6.67 -4.44
CA VAL A 695 27.75 -6.30 -3.80
C VAL A 695 27.79 -6.62 -2.31
N ILE A 696 27.26 -5.71 -1.50
CA ILE A 696 27.08 -5.85 -0.06
C ILE A 696 25.58 -5.92 0.22
N ASP A 697 25.15 -6.87 1.05
CA ASP A 697 23.76 -7.00 1.44
C ASP A 697 23.35 -5.89 2.43
N GLY A 698 22.74 -4.84 1.89
CA GLY A 698 22.21 -3.72 2.66
C GLY A 698 21.07 -4.11 3.59
N GLU A 699 20.27 -5.12 3.23
CA GLU A 699 19.15 -5.60 4.05
C GLU A 699 19.67 -6.23 5.34
N LEU A 700 20.74 -7.02 5.24
CA LEU A 700 21.42 -7.57 6.40
C LEU A 700 22.07 -6.48 7.26
N CYS A 701 22.69 -5.47 6.64
CA CYS A 701 23.26 -4.34 7.36
C CYS A 701 22.19 -3.55 8.15
N GLU A 702 21.01 -3.33 7.58
CA GLU A 702 19.92 -2.61 8.26
C GLU A 702 19.40 -3.33 9.52
N ARG A 703 19.50 -4.66 9.55
CA ARG A 703 19.14 -5.48 10.72
C ARG A 703 20.05 -5.25 11.93
N PHE A 704 21.18 -4.55 11.78
CA PHE A 704 21.99 -4.07 12.91
C PHE A 704 21.12 -3.37 13.97
N ARG A 705 20.08 -2.64 13.55
CA ARG A 705 19.16 -1.92 14.45
C ARG A 705 18.36 -2.84 15.38
N LEU A 706 18.16 -4.09 15.00
CA LEU A 706 17.39 -5.09 15.75
C LEU A 706 18.24 -5.83 16.79
N LEU A 707 19.58 -5.74 16.69
CA LEU A 707 20.46 -6.41 17.62
C LEU A 707 20.32 -5.88 19.06
N PRO A 708 20.51 -6.75 20.07
CA PRO A 708 20.70 -6.35 21.46
C PRO A 708 21.84 -5.33 21.62
N LEU A 709 21.74 -4.47 22.64
CA LEU A 709 22.68 -3.34 22.83
C LEU A 709 24.13 -3.81 23.05
N ASP A 710 24.34 -4.91 23.75
CA ASP A 710 25.65 -5.53 23.98
C ASP A 710 26.30 -5.95 22.65
N LYS A 711 25.54 -6.58 21.75
CA LYS A 711 26.02 -6.93 20.40
C LYS A 711 26.29 -5.71 19.54
N LYS A 712 25.42 -4.70 19.60
CA LYS A 712 25.68 -3.42 18.93
C LYS A 712 26.97 -2.78 19.42
N GLN A 713 27.25 -2.81 20.73
CA GLN A 713 28.47 -2.25 21.32
C GLN A 713 29.73 -3.04 20.91
N GLN A 714 29.64 -4.37 20.86
CA GLN A 714 30.72 -5.23 20.38
C GLN A 714 31.11 -4.87 18.94
N ILE A 715 30.14 -4.89 18.02
CA ILE A 715 30.34 -4.54 16.61
C ILE A 715 30.84 -3.09 16.47
N ALA A 716 30.32 -2.17 17.27
CA ALA A 716 30.76 -0.77 17.28
C ALA A 716 32.24 -0.62 17.70
N GLY A 717 32.69 -1.42 18.68
CA GLY A 717 34.09 -1.49 19.08
C GLY A 717 34.99 -2.01 17.96
N GLU A 718 34.56 -3.04 17.22
CA GLU A 718 35.34 -3.58 16.10
C GLU A 718 35.42 -2.63 14.90
N LEU A 719 34.37 -1.82 14.67
CA LEU A 719 34.33 -0.81 13.61
C LEU A 719 34.98 0.53 13.99
N ASP A 720 35.48 0.68 15.23
CA ASP A 720 35.97 1.95 15.80
C ASP A 720 34.99 3.12 15.58
N ARG A 721 33.71 2.85 15.88
CA ARG A 721 32.59 3.78 15.73
C ARG A 721 31.67 3.70 16.94
N SER A 722 30.86 4.72 17.13
CA SER A 722 29.73 4.62 18.06
C SER A 722 28.56 3.90 17.41
N VAL A 723 27.71 3.23 18.20
CA VAL A 723 26.46 2.61 17.73
C VAL A 723 25.61 3.59 16.92
N ARG A 724 25.43 4.82 17.43
CA ARG A 724 24.71 5.89 16.71
C ARG A 724 25.40 6.29 15.41
N GLY A 725 26.73 6.26 15.37
CA GLY A 725 27.51 6.53 14.15
C GLY A 725 27.23 5.49 13.06
N ILE A 726 27.11 4.21 13.44
CA ILE A 726 26.74 3.12 12.54
C ILE A 726 25.30 3.28 12.05
N GLU A 727 24.34 3.45 12.97
CA GLU A 727 22.92 3.61 12.63
C GLU A 727 22.68 4.81 11.69
N ARG A 728 23.38 5.92 11.93
CA ARG A 728 23.34 7.11 11.07
C ARG A 728 23.90 6.78 9.68
N LYS A 729 25.07 6.15 9.59
CA LYS A 729 25.71 5.82 8.31
C LYS A 729 24.86 4.86 7.46
N ILE A 730 24.20 3.88 8.08
CA ILE A 730 23.21 3.01 7.43
C ILE A 730 22.06 3.86 6.86
N SER A 731 21.50 4.76 7.67
CA SER A 731 20.39 5.61 7.25
C SER A 731 20.79 6.57 6.12
N ASP A 732 21.98 7.15 6.20
CA ASP A 732 22.47 8.16 5.27
C ASP A 732 22.66 7.59 3.86
N VAL A 733 23.14 6.35 3.71
CA VAL A 733 23.27 5.71 2.39
C VAL A 733 21.92 5.53 1.73
N ARG A 734 20.89 5.14 2.49
CA ARG A 734 19.53 5.00 1.99
C ARG A 734 18.95 6.36 1.60
N THR A 735 18.89 7.32 2.52
CA THR A 735 18.19 8.61 2.29
C THR A 735 18.87 9.50 1.25
N ARG A 736 20.18 9.35 1.01
CA ARG A 736 20.90 10.10 -0.02
C ARG A 736 20.57 9.64 -1.45
N SER A 737 20.17 8.38 -1.61
CA SER A 737 20.08 7.72 -2.92
C SER A 737 18.75 7.03 -3.19
N ALA A 738 17.91 6.82 -2.18
CA ALA A 738 16.64 6.09 -2.20
C ALA A 738 15.72 6.51 -1.02
N PHE A 739 14.62 5.78 -0.83
CA PHE A 739 13.59 6.03 0.19
C PHE A 739 13.51 4.91 1.23
#